data_AF-A0A972DKJ3-F1
#
_entry.id   AF-A0A972DKJ3-F1
#
_cell.length_a   1.000
_cell.length_b   1.000
_cell.length_c   1.000
_cell.angle_alpha   90.00
_cell.angle_beta   90.00
_cell.angle_gamma   90.00
#
_symmetry.space_group_name_H-M   'P 1'
#
loop_
_entity.id
_entity.type
_entity.pdbx_description
1 polymer ?
#
loop_
_entity_poly.entity_id
_entity_poly.type
_entity_poly.pdbx_seq_one_letter_code
_entity_poly.pdbx_strand_id
1 'polypeptide(L)'
;MANRPSRAGRRQPQEAAPQPIGRAAAVSPAGAIAGGSASAQAAPAAAREAQPPSLEPPAEMARPGVPPSPLPPPVDWASPAEAAARKWLLWGAASVAGLVVLVGAWSLLSSGKTSRDLAASSPPVASPVEPPAPAPAGPALDARWIPDAPELLLRLEVATLEASGVLETIYQAAPGVREAVAESLFKGFGLQPKAVRRVTWASADLGDWTGQGVAVIELAEGQNAGVLRSAGEPLDWRLEGRPARRLNRPAWTLPYVVLDDRTIVTGEASLLGQLAGRGGDSADLGGLSPFFAAAPADADLLLGIDLSAARTAGWPLPTEWLDVWPEGKASWNLIWGMPVGLGVVYEGGDLSLMELALICEGHTAADKIRTALGQFSPQARSVLASRIDRMAASIAAGEIEAAEASRYELALRGSLAALESAEVDLVDRCVWVRTDLGGNSAEWTSAVAASEAAARSDWLRAAGAVDEEAHGRLHGALARHDGDEGRMPAGVLNPGLLPPETRLSWITAMLPYLGHAAWSEQLDASYSWDGPKNRPVTTKRLGEVLNPALRPRQTDAGYPVSHYAGVAGIGADAAMLPRDDPRAGVFGFQASRRLGEIPDGASNTIATAGVAAELGPWAAGGTATVRALTQQPYINGPDGFGSGQPGGMYVGMADGSARFLSKDIAPEVVEQLATAAGGEVLKLAGEGPKPPPVPEPPNAETPGGPEGLPKVDKAETESHGGQEATPPIDNPEASAVAEQPEGAPDAQPPAAPAADAAVQLAAVISGVAITDVPLKDAVEVFSRYGGFKTTFDLAAMSELGVRFDRPVALRQTGTTVATALNVMLGSCGLAAVPVGGHVLITSPASRSAVFGSVRYTVDDLAEPGGAGVSELGSLITRLVAPESWQAAGGPGTFRADGSVLEIGQTEAVHRQILVFCERLRVARRLPTRSSRPAEQFALTPRLIRAAPLLARPVSVNFFEPVPVERIVEELARITESQIAVEWLALEEQGKSPAVAAAITLQDAPLGEGLATLLGPLELAYRVIDAETIEITTPARLASQLEREFHPIGELLENGQTAAALIQRIREEIGAAWADSGGPGQIVFDEPSRCLIVLHSQSVQAAIGRLLGEQ
;
A
#
# COMPACT_ATOMS: atom_id res chain seq x y z
N MET A 1 0.27 -15.17 -61.47
CA MET A 1 1.61 -15.45 -62.06
C MET A 1 2.46 -16.20 -61.03
N ALA A 2 3.53 -16.86 -61.46
CA ALA A 2 4.45 -17.63 -60.60
C ALA A 2 5.66 -16.74 -60.16
N ASN A 3 6.66 -17.15 -59.37
CA ASN A 3 6.94 -18.44 -58.70
C ASN A 3 7.86 -18.25 -57.46
N ARG A 4 8.05 -19.31 -56.66
CA ARG A 4 9.19 -19.54 -55.71
C ARG A 4 10.39 -20.16 -56.50
N PRO A 5 11.58 -20.52 -55.93
CA PRO A 5 12.29 -20.14 -54.67
C PRO A 5 13.87 -20.04 -54.81
N SER A 6 14.58 -20.03 -53.66
CA SER A 6 15.79 -20.88 -53.36
C SER A 6 17.28 -20.45 -53.55
N ARG A 7 18.04 -20.69 -52.46
CA ARG A 7 19.41 -21.29 -52.31
C ARG A 7 20.72 -20.55 -52.71
N ALA A 8 21.44 -20.10 -51.67
CA ALA A 8 22.72 -20.62 -51.14
C ALA A 8 23.98 -20.86 -52.03
N GLY A 9 25.15 -20.42 -51.53
CA GLY A 9 26.48 -20.88 -51.96
C GLY A 9 27.65 -20.38 -51.09
N ARG A 10 28.51 -21.28 -50.57
CA ARG A 10 29.77 -20.97 -49.85
C ARG A 10 30.98 -21.02 -50.80
N ARG A 11 32.04 -20.25 -50.52
CA ARG A 11 33.44 -20.64 -50.80
C ARG A 11 34.42 -20.16 -49.71
N GLN A 12 35.47 -20.95 -49.53
CA GLN A 12 36.70 -20.76 -48.73
C GLN A 12 37.89 -20.74 -49.75
N PRO A 13 39.22 -20.78 -49.43
CA PRO A 13 39.89 -21.25 -48.20
C PRO A 13 41.16 -20.48 -47.73
N GLN A 14 41.82 -21.04 -46.69
CA GLN A 14 43.25 -20.99 -46.29
C GLN A 14 43.92 -19.65 -45.89
N GLU A 15 44.75 -19.47 -44.83
CA GLU A 15 45.51 -20.33 -43.87
C GLU A 15 47.04 -20.35 -44.09
N ALA A 16 47.81 -19.83 -43.11
CA ALA A 16 49.22 -20.16 -42.85
C ALA A 16 49.71 -19.60 -41.49
N ALA A 17 50.59 -20.34 -40.79
CA ALA A 17 51.42 -19.91 -39.65
C ALA A 17 52.83 -20.56 -39.80
N PRO A 18 53.91 -20.12 -39.10
CA PRO A 18 54.16 -20.55 -37.71
C PRO A 18 55.02 -19.58 -36.83
N GLN A 19 55.45 -20.08 -35.65
CA GLN A 19 56.36 -19.48 -34.63
C GLN A 19 57.88 -19.59 -35.03
N PRO A 20 58.97 -19.28 -34.23
CA PRO A 20 59.09 -19.13 -32.75
C PRO A 20 60.19 -18.22 -32.07
N ILE A 21 60.09 -18.09 -30.72
CA ILE A 21 61.12 -18.02 -29.63
C ILE A 21 62.45 -17.20 -29.80
N GLY A 22 62.82 -16.34 -28.81
CA GLY A 22 64.25 -16.16 -28.44
C GLY A 22 64.81 -14.89 -27.72
N ARG A 23 64.81 -14.86 -26.37
CA ARG A 23 65.81 -14.28 -25.41
C ARG A 23 66.61 -12.94 -25.62
N ALA A 24 66.40 -12.02 -24.65
CA ALA A 24 67.37 -11.52 -23.63
C ALA A 24 68.24 -10.22 -23.78
N ALA A 25 68.35 -9.52 -22.63
CA ALA A 25 69.39 -8.56 -22.16
C ALA A 25 69.52 -7.16 -22.82
N ALA A 26 69.95 -6.07 -22.13
CA ALA A 26 70.01 -5.70 -20.69
C ALA A 26 70.44 -4.20 -20.55
N VAL A 27 70.23 -3.57 -19.37
CA VAL A 27 71.12 -2.56 -18.70
C VAL A 27 70.49 -2.05 -17.38
N SER A 28 71.32 -1.82 -16.35
CA SER A 28 71.01 -1.10 -15.10
C SER A 28 72.21 -0.22 -14.71
N PRO A 29 72.03 0.85 -13.90
CA PRO A 29 72.49 0.83 -12.49
C PRO A 29 71.63 1.70 -11.53
N ALA A 30 71.82 1.78 -10.19
CA ALA A 30 72.35 0.86 -9.15
C ALA A 30 72.12 1.47 -7.74
N GLY A 31 72.25 0.67 -6.65
CA GLY A 31 72.18 1.10 -5.23
C GLY A 31 70.82 0.81 -4.55
N ALA A 32 70.61 -0.09 -3.57
CA ALA A 32 71.47 -0.82 -2.61
C ALA A 32 72.04 0.05 -1.47
N ILE A 33 72.09 -0.34 -0.18
CA ILE A 33 71.80 -1.59 0.58
C ILE A 33 71.37 -1.18 2.03
N ALA A 34 70.78 -1.96 2.95
CA ALA A 34 70.40 -3.39 3.12
C ALA A 34 69.04 -3.46 3.92
N GLY A 35 68.48 -4.53 4.51
CA GLY A 35 68.86 -5.94 4.76
C GLY A 35 69.38 -6.20 6.20
N GLY A 36 68.86 -7.15 7.01
CA GLY A 36 67.72 -8.08 6.82
C GLY A 36 67.66 -9.20 7.91
N SER A 37 66.89 -10.29 7.64
CA SER A 37 67.03 -11.68 8.19
C SER A 37 66.97 -11.96 9.71
N ALA A 38 66.37 -13.05 10.23
CA ALA A 38 65.58 -14.15 9.64
C ALA A 38 64.73 -14.89 10.72
N SER A 39 63.97 -15.91 10.29
CA SER A 39 62.99 -16.72 11.03
C SER A 39 63.56 -17.91 11.83
N ALA A 40 62.80 -18.46 12.81
CA ALA A 40 62.58 -19.91 12.99
C ALA A 40 61.55 -20.28 14.11
N GLN A 41 60.45 -20.97 13.74
CA GLN A 41 59.55 -21.78 14.60
C GLN A 41 58.96 -21.01 15.83
N ALA A 42 58.26 -21.53 16.87
CA ALA A 42 58.38 -22.78 17.63
C ALA A 42 57.36 -22.75 18.84
N ALA A 43 56.54 -23.79 19.14
CA ALA A 43 55.65 -23.81 20.34
C ALA A 43 55.23 -25.21 20.91
N PRO A 44 55.25 -25.47 22.26
CA PRO A 44 54.45 -26.54 22.88
C PRO A 44 53.99 -26.38 24.38
N ALA A 45 53.10 -27.30 24.80
CA ALA A 45 52.95 -28.01 26.10
C ALA A 45 52.52 -27.33 27.45
N ALA A 46 51.27 -27.66 27.84
CA ALA A 46 50.83 -28.24 29.14
C ALA A 46 50.40 -27.37 30.36
N ALA A 47 49.07 -27.40 30.61
CA ALA A 47 48.33 -27.72 31.87
C ALA A 47 48.77 -27.13 33.25
N ARG A 48 47.87 -26.85 34.22
CA ARG A 48 46.60 -27.55 34.56
C ARG A 48 45.72 -26.75 35.56
N GLU A 49 44.41 -27.04 35.58
CA GLU A 49 43.42 -26.92 36.70
C GLU A 49 43.51 -25.75 37.72
N ALA A 50 42.50 -24.87 37.72
CA ALA A 50 41.90 -24.28 38.93
C ALA A 50 40.44 -23.84 38.64
N GLN A 51 39.53 -24.01 39.62
CA GLN A 51 38.08 -23.78 39.45
C GLN A 51 37.53 -22.86 40.56
N PRO A 52 36.95 -21.69 40.24
CA PRO A 52 36.23 -20.84 41.20
C PRO A 52 34.74 -21.24 41.34
N PRO A 53 34.05 -20.82 42.43
CA PRO A 53 32.81 -21.46 42.87
C PRO A 53 31.50 -20.75 42.50
N SER A 54 30.40 -21.50 42.57
CA SER A 54 29.04 -20.97 42.57
C SER A 54 28.74 -20.14 43.84
N LEU A 55 27.95 -19.08 43.69
CA LEU A 55 27.27 -18.39 44.80
C LEU A 55 25.82 -18.07 44.38
N GLU A 56 24.88 -18.27 45.29
CA GLU A 56 23.44 -18.05 45.08
C GLU A 56 23.05 -16.57 45.33
N PRO A 57 21.96 -16.07 44.71
CA PRO A 57 21.49 -14.71 44.92
C PRO A 57 20.66 -14.56 46.22
N PRO A 58 20.86 -13.47 47.00
CA PRO A 58 20.00 -13.14 48.15
C PRO A 58 18.70 -12.44 47.70
N ALA A 59 17.65 -12.55 48.53
CA ALA A 59 16.31 -12.08 48.18
C ALA A 59 15.99 -10.62 48.56
N GLU A 60 15.28 -9.97 47.65
CA GLU A 60 14.13 -9.07 47.84
C GLU A 60 14.08 -8.12 49.07
N MET A 61 14.04 -6.81 48.79
CA MET A 61 13.24 -5.84 49.55
C MET A 61 12.45 -4.94 48.59
N ALA A 62 11.13 -4.97 48.70
CA ALA A 62 10.22 -4.26 47.80
C ALA A 62 10.11 -2.75 48.10
N ARG A 63 9.79 -1.98 47.05
CA ARG A 63 9.12 -0.67 47.15
C ARG A 63 7.84 -0.69 46.31
N PRO A 64 6.73 -0.09 46.78
CA PRO A 64 5.43 -0.26 46.13
C PRO A 64 5.18 0.78 45.02
N GLY A 65 4.38 0.39 44.02
CA GLY A 65 3.28 1.25 43.58
C GLY A 65 3.49 2.18 42.39
N VAL A 66 4.14 1.74 41.32
CA VAL A 66 3.81 2.23 39.96
C VAL A 66 3.59 1.00 39.07
N PRO A 67 2.38 0.79 38.50
CA PRO A 67 2.23 -0.25 37.48
C PRO A 67 3.01 0.18 36.23
N PRO A 68 3.72 -0.72 35.54
CA PRO A 68 4.30 -0.37 34.25
C PRO A 68 3.19 0.07 33.31
N SER A 69 3.35 1.22 32.67
CA SER A 69 2.46 1.64 31.59
C SER A 69 2.32 0.48 30.60
N PRO A 70 1.11 0.09 30.20
CA PRO A 70 0.96 -0.97 29.21
C PRO A 70 1.71 -0.55 27.96
N LEU A 71 2.67 -1.36 27.53
CA LEU A 71 3.28 -1.21 26.21
C LEU A 71 2.12 -1.12 25.19
N PRO A 72 2.11 -0.12 24.30
CA PRO A 72 1.12 -0.12 23.23
C PRO A 72 1.24 -1.46 22.47
N PRO A 73 0.11 -2.06 22.06
CA PRO A 73 0.18 -3.27 21.24
C PRO A 73 1.06 -2.99 20.02
N PRO A 74 1.91 -3.94 19.59
CA PRO A 74 2.79 -3.72 18.46
C PRO A 74 1.94 -3.27 17.26
N VAL A 75 2.27 -2.10 16.71
CA VAL A 75 1.52 -1.53 15.60
C VAL A 75 1.65 -2.49 14.42
N ASP A 76 0.54 -3.14 14.10
CA ASP A 76 0.45 -4.13 13.03
C ASP A 76 0.47 -3.36 11.70
N TRP A 77 1.68 -3.17 11.18
CA TRP A 77 2.06 -2.28 10.06
C TRP A 77 1.46 -2.65 8.70
N ALA A 78 0.49 -3.57 8.69
CA ALA A 78 -0.26 -3.97 7.52
C ALA A 78 -1.43 -3.00 7.27
N SER A 79 -1.54 -2.55 6.02
CA SER A 79 -2.60 -1.66 5.54
C SER A 79 -4.01 -2.25 5.73
N PRO A 80 -5.08 -1.43 5.73
CA PRO A 80 -6.46 -1.94 5.67
C PRO A 80 -6.74 -2.80 4.42
N ALA A 81 -5.97 -2.61 3.34
CA ALA A 81 -6.00 -3.48 2.16
C ALA A 81 -5.38 -4.85 2.45
N GLU A 82 -4.32 -4.93 3.25
CA GLU A 82 -3.83 -6.20 3.80
C GLU A 82 -4.78 -6.78 4.85
N ALA A 83 -5.50 -5.97 5.65
CA ALA A 83 -6.56 -6.46 6.52
C ALA A 83 -7.74 -7.06 5.73
N ALA A 84 -8.05 -6.51 4.56
CA ALA A 84 -8.98 -7.11 3.60
C ALA A 84 -8.40 -8.39 2.98
N ALA A 85 -7.11 -8.39 2.58
CA ALA A 85 -6.43 -9.58 2.06
C ALA A 85 -6.36 -10.74 3.09
N ARG A 86 -6.14 -10.41 4.36
CA ARG A 86 -6.17 -11.32 5.52
C ARG A 86 -7.56 -11.93 5.74
N LYS A 87 -8.63 -11.15 5.54
CA LYS A 87 -10.03 -11.65 5.51
C LYS A 87 -10.33 -12.50 4.28
N TRP A 88 -9.56 -12.34 3.20
CA TRP A 88 -9.82 -12.96 1.91
C TRP A 88 -9.38 -14.42 1.80
N LEU A 89 -8.42 -14.84 2.63
CA LEU A 89 -7.85 -16.20 2.62
C LEU A 89 -8.88 -17.34 2.78
N LEU A 90 -10.07 -17.04 3.32
CA LEU A 90 -11.15 -17.97 3.67
C LEU A 90 -11.82 -18.66 2.46
N TRP A 91 -11.45 -18.30 1.22
CA TRP A 91 -12.02 -18.82 -0.02
C TRP A 91 -11.12 -19.79 -0.79
N GLY A 92 -9.80 -19.70 -0.64
CA GLY A 92 -8.84 -20.57 -1.36
C GLY A 92 -8.84 -22.03 -0.86
N ALA A 93 -9.61 -22.32 0.18
CA ALA A 93 -9.53 -23.54 0.97
C ALA A 93 -10.35 -24.72 0.47
N ALA A 94 -10.96 -24.60 -0.70
CA ALA A 94 -11.22 -25.75 -1.56
C ALA A 94 -10.29 -25.66 -2.79
N SER A 95 -8.99 -25.84 -2.53
CA SER A 95 -7.87 -26.09 -3.48
C SER A 95 -6.88 -27.06 -2.85
N VAL A 96 -7.44 -28.08 -2.19
CA VAL A 96 -6.98 -28.63 -0.90
C VAL A 96 -5.57 -29.23 -0.90
N ALA A 97 -5.00 -29.60 -2.05
CA ALA A 97 -3.79 -30.43 -2.06
C ALA A 97 -2.86 -30.43 -3.29
N GLY A 98 -3.26 -30.09 -4.52
CA GLY A 98 -2.27 -29.75 -5.57
C GLY A 98 -1.41 -28.52 -5.16
N LEU A 99 -1.85 -27.87 -4.10
CA LEU A 99 -1.31 -26.73 -3.36
C LEU A 99 -0.55 -27.13 -2.08
N VAL A 100 -0.36 -28.43 -1.76
CA VAL A 100 0.12 -28.92 -0.44
C VAL A 100 1.32 -28.13 0.11
N VAL A 101 2.32 -27.84 -0.72
CA VAL A 101 3.56 -27.16 -0.29
C VAL A 101 3.38 -25.68 0.02
N LEU A 102 2.34 -25.05 -0.54
CA LEU A 102 1.97 -23.69 -0.19
C LEU A 102 1.48 -23.61 1.27
N VAL A 103 0.81 -24.67 1.75
CA VAL A 103 0.20 -24.69 3.08
C VAL A 103 1.26 -24.83 4.19
N GLY A 104 2.35 -25.58 3.96
CA GLY A 104 3.46 -25.70 4.92
C GLY A 104 4.17 -24.37 5.28
N ALA A 105 3.98 -23.34 4.46
CA ALA A 105 4.38 -21.95 4.73
C ALA A 105 3.16 -21.00 4.81
N TRP A 106 1.98 -21.53 5.13
CA TRP A 106 0.74 -20.80 5.37
C TRP A 106 0.01 -21.35 6.61
N SER A 107 0.52 -20.95 7.75
CA SER A 107 -0.21 -20.90 9.02
C SER A 107 0.08 -19.60 9.78
N LEU A 108 0.57 -18.57 9.09
CA LEU A 108 1.67 -17.75 9.62
C LEU A 108 1.32 -16.39 10.23
N LEU A 109 0.05 -16.00 10.38
CA LEU A 109 -0.30 -14.62 10.80
C LEU A 109 -1.78 -14.38 11.22
N SER A 110 -2.33 -15.14 12.17
CA SER A 110 -3.75 -15.06 12.54
C SER A 110 -4.14 -15.67 13.91
N SER A 111 -3.66 -15.13 15.04
CA SER A 111 -4.13 -15.56 16.38
C SER A 111 -4.54 -14.44 17.36
N GLY A 112 -5.82 -14.47 17.76
CA GLY A 112 -6.39 -13.65 18.83
C GLY A 112 -7.91 -13.81 18.94
N LYS A 113 -8.49 -14.46 19.96
CA LYS A 113 -7.89 -15.07 21.18
C LYS A 113 -8.68 -16.30 21.65
N THR A 114 -7.93 -17.25 22.23
CA THR A 114 -8.31 -18.18 23.34
C THR A 114 -9.61 -19.01 23.27
N SER A 115 -9.45 -20.33 23.34
CA SER A 115 -10.27 -21.25 24.17
C SER A 115 -9.45 -22.47 24.58
N ARG A 116 -9.97 -23.30 25.51
CA ARG A 116 -9.22 -24.29 26.29
C ARG A 116 -9.54 -25.75 25.95
N ASP A 117 -8.58 -26.61 26.29
CA ASP A 117 -8.67 -28.01 26.72
C ASP A 117 -9.53 -29.02 25.93
N LEU A 118 -8.89 -30.09 25.45
CA LEU A 118 -9.26 -31.48 25.82
C LEU A 118 -8.12 -32.46 25.45
N ALA A 119 -8.18 -33.70 25.93
CA ALA A 119 -7.02 -34.60 25.97
C ALA A 119 -7.29 -36.07 25.63
N ALA A 120 -6.26 -36.68 25.02
CA ALA A 120 -5.83 -38.08 25.08
C ALA A 120 -6.56 -39.20 24.30
N SER A 121 -5.73 -40.20 23.94
CA SER A 121 -5.99 -41.63 23.63
C SER A 121 -6.35 -42.09 22.19
N SER A 122 -5.39 -42.79 21.58
CA SER A 122 -5.56 -43.95 20.67
C SER A 122 -5.65 -45.26 21.50
N PRO A 123 -5.71 -46.51 20.95
CA PRO A 123 -5.75 -47.00 19.55
C PRO A 123 -6.93 -48.04 19.38
N PRO A 124 -6.92 -49.08 18.50
CA PRO A 124 -6.10 -49.41 17.32
C PRO A 124 -6.90 -49.73 16.03
N VAL A 125 -6.16 -50.04 14.95
CA VAL A 125 -6.62 -50.37 13.58
C VAL A 125 -7.43 -51.68 13.48
N ALA A 126 -8.39 -51.71 12.55
CA ALA A 126 -8.92 -52.93 11.93
C ALA A 126 -8.86 -52.79 10.39
N SER A 127 -8.49 -53.87 9.68
CA SER A 127 -8.34 -53.87 8.21
C SER A 127 -9.69 -53.93 7.46
N PRO A 128 -9.78 -53.40 6.23
CA PRO A 128 -11.05 -53.20 5.53
C PRO A 128 -11.69 -54.50 5.02
N VAL A 129 -13.00 -54.45 4.82
CA VAL A 129 -13.79 -55.43 4.05
C VAL A 129 -14.18 -54.75 2.74
N GLU A 130 -13.61 -55.24 1.63
CA GLU A 130 -13.79 -54.71 0.27
C GLU A 130 -15.27 -54.73 -0.18
N PRO A 131 -15.91 -53.58 -0.42
CA PRO A 131 -17.27 -53.51 -0.97
C PRO A 131 -17.26 -53.69 -2.51
N PRO A 132 -18.34 -54.20 -3.11
CA PRO A 132 -18.39 -54.41 -4.56
C PRO A 132 -18.47 -53.08 -5.34
N ALA A 133 -17.84 -53.07 -6.53
CA ALA A 133 -17.71 -51.89 -7.36
C ALA A 133 -19.04 -51.17 -7.69
N PRO A 134 -19.08 -49.82 -7.70
CA PRO A 134 -20.31 -49.06 -7.91
C PRO A 134 -20.85 -49.12 -9.34
N ALA A 135 -22.14 -48.81 -9.47
CA ALA A 135 -22.82 -48.63 -10.76
C ALA A 135 -22.29 -47.39 -11.50
N PRO A 136 -22.38 -47.32 -12.85
CA PRO A 136 -21.87 -46.19 -13.62
C PRO A 136 -22.49 -44.87 -13.16
N ALA A 137 -21.63 -43.91 -12.81
CA ALA A 137 -22.03 -42.62 -12.26
C ALA A 137 -22.78 -41.75 -13.27
N GLY A 138 -23.63 -40.86 -12.75
CA GLY A 138 -24.30 -39.81 -13.53
C GLY A 138 -23.36 -38.64 -13.87
N PRO A 139 -23.88 -37.52 -14.40
CA PRO A 139 -23.09 -36.31 -14.54
C PRO A 139 -22.69 -35.74 -13.17
N ALA A 140 -21.53 -35.08 -13.10
CA ALA A 140 -21.01 -34.49 -11.86
C ALA A 140 -21.88 -33.34 -11.29
N LEU A 141 -22.83 -32.82 -12.07
CA LEU A 141 -23.60 -31.63 -11.73
C LEU A 141 -24.97 -31.64 -12.41
N ASP A 142 -26.03 -31.24 -11.70
CA ASP A 142 -27.32 -30.91 -12.33
C ASP A 142 -27.34 -29.43 -12.71
N ALA A 143 -26.70 -29.10 -13.83
CA ALA A 143 -26.49 -27.74 -14.32
C ALA A 143 -27.78 -26.98 -14.71
N ARG A 144 -28.97 -27.60 -14.57
CA ARG A 144 -30.26 -26.94 -14.80
C ARG A 144 -30.62 -25.92 -13.71
N TRP A 145 -30.03 -26.05 -12.51
CA TRP A 145 -30.36 -25.24 -11.32
C TRP A 145 -29.30 -24.19 -10.98
N ILE A 146 -28.47 -23.82 -11.95
CA ILE A 146 -27.24 -23.03 -11.78
C ILE A 146 -27.29 -21.84 -12.74
N PRO A 147 -26.90 -20.61 -12.32
CA PRO A 147 -26.83 -19.44 -13.20
C PRO A 147 -25.84 -19.66 -14.36
N ASP A 148 -25.99 -18.90 -15.45
CA ASP A 148 -25.03 -18.93 -16.55
C ASP A 148 -23.78 -18.12 -16.18
N ALA A 149 -22.61 -18.54 -16.66
CA ALA A 149 -21.29 -18.00 -16.32
C ALA A 149 -21.07 -17.79 -14.80
N PRO A 150 -21.24 -18.84 -13.96
CA PRO A 150 -20.98 -18.72 -12.53
C PRO A 150 -19.50 -18.46 -12.28
N GLU A 151 -19.18 -17.41 -11.54
CA GLU A 151 -17.81 -17.06 -11.16
C GLU A 151 -17.28 -17.99 -10.05
N LEU A 152 -18.17 -18.56 -9.23
CA LEU A 152 -17.86 -19.64 -8.28
C LEU A 152 -18.95 -20.72 -8.32
N LEU A 153 -18.52 -21.99 -8.24
CA LEU A 153 -19.39 -23.15 -8.19
C LEU A 153 -18.84 -24.25 -7.27
N LEU A 154 -19.50 -24.47 -6.12
CA LEU A 154 -19.14 -25.44 -5.08
C LEU A 154 -20.13 -26.63 -5.06
N ARG A 155 -19.64 -27.85 -4.83
CA ARG A 155 -20.40 -29.07 -4.53
C ARG A 155 -19.81 -29.77 -3.31
N LEU A 156 -20.64 -30.21 -2.37
CA LEU A 156 -20.27 -30.98 -1.18
C LEU A 156 -21.23 -32.15 -1.00
N GLU A 157 -20.73 -33.39 -0.90
CA GLU A 157 -21.46 -34.56 -0.37
C GLU A 157 -21.39 -34.53 1.17
N VAL A 158 -22.18 -33.60 1.74
CA VAL A 158 -22.16 -33.20 3.16
C VAL A 158 -22.21 -34.40 4.11
N ALA A 159 -23.09 -35.38 3.87
CA ALA A 159 -23.22 -36.54 4.76
C ALA A 159 -21.96 -37.44 4.76
N THR A 160 -21.24 -37.54 3.64
CA THR A 160 -20.00 -38.33 3.55
C THR A 160 -18.84 -37.61 4.24
N LEU A 161 -18.67 -36.31 3.95
CA LEU A 161 -17.65 -35.45 4.57
C LEU A 161 -17.84 -35.33 6.10
N GLU A 162 -19.08 -35.31 6.58
CA GLU A 162 -19.42 -35.35 8.01
C GLU A 162 -19.14 -36.72 8.65
N ALA A 163 -19.27 -37.81 7.88
CA ALA A 163 -18.99 -39.17 8.36
C ALA A 163 -17.49 -39.49 8.44
N SER A 164 -16.68 -38.94 7.53
CA SER A 164 -15.21 -39.00 7.58
C SER A 164 -14.58 -37.96 8.52
N GLY A 165 -15.35 -36.98 8.99
CA GLY A 165 -14.88 -35.86 9.82
C GLY A 165 -14.23 -34.72 9.03
N VAL A 166 -14.03 -34.90 7.71
CA VAL A 166 -13.38 -33.93 6.82
C VAL A 166 -14.19 -32.63 6.65
N LEU A 167 -15.52 -32.68 6.85
CA LEU A 167 -16.38 -31.48 6.73
C LEU A 167 -15.95 -30.35 7.68
N GLU A 168 -15.54 -30.68 8.92
CA GLU A 168 -15.07 -29.67 9.87
C GLU A 168 -13.68 -29.14 9.48
N THR A 169 -12.80 -29.98 8.92
CA THR A 169 -11.53 -29.51 8.32
C THR A 169 -11.79 -28.53 7.17
N ILE A 170 -12.76 -28.83 6.29
CA ILE A 170 -13.20 -27.91 5.23
C ILE A 170 -13.76 -26.62 5.83
N TYR A 171 -14.55 -26.66 6.90
CA TYR A 171 -15.09 -25.46 7.55
C TYR A 171 -14.03 -24.62 8.29
N GLN A 172 -12.96 -25.22 8.82
CA GLN A 172 -11.85 -24.49 9.43
C GLN A 172 -10.92 -23.86 8.39
N ALA A 173 -10.65 -24.58 7.28
CA ALA A 173 -9.86 -24.03 6.18
C ALA A 173 -10.66 -22.97 5.40
N ALA A 174 -11.95 -23.20 5.14
CA ALA A 174 -12.85 -22.34 4.38
C ALA A 174 -14.02 -21.76 5.21
N PRO A 175 -13.79 -20.80 6.14
CA PRO A 175 -14.88 -20.21 6.92
C PRO A 175 -15.98 -19.51 6.10
N GLY A 176 -15.74 -19.10 4.85
CA GLY A 176 -16.81 -18.65 3.95
C GLY A 176 -17.80 -19.78 3.57
N VAL A 177 -17.31 -21.02 3.45
CA VAL A 177 -18.15 -22.22 3.29
C VAL A 177 -18.92 -22.50 4.58
N ARG A 178 -18.30 -22.30 5.76
CA ARG A 178 -19.00 -22.39 7.06
C ARG A 178 -20.12 -21.35 7.15
N GLU A 179 -19.86 -20.11 6.76
CA GLU A 179 -20.84 -19.02 6.74
C GLU A 179 -22.03 -19.35 5.81
N ALA A 180 -21.76 -19.59 4.52
CA ALA A 180 -22.81 -19.86 3.54
C ALA A 180 -23.61 -21.15 3.83
N VAL A 181 -22.91 -22.26 4.14
CA VAL A 181 -23.53 -23.59 4.24
C VAL A 181 -24.06 -23.88 5.64
N ALA A 182 -23.26 -23.68 6.70
CA ALA A 182 -23.63 -24.06 8.06
C ALA A 182 -24.39 -22.95 8.80
N GLU A 183 -23.85 -21.73 8.82
CA GLU A 183 -24.40 -20.63 9.64
C GLU A 183 -25.55 -19.88 8.98
N SER A 184 -25.61 -19.86 7.65
CA SER A 184 -26.71 -19.29 6.88
C SER A 184 -27.70 -20.39 6.47
N LEU A 185 -27.34 -21.28 5.53
CA LEU A 185 -28.27 -22.23 4.93
C LEU A 185 -28.78 -23.32 5.90
N PHE A 186 -27.93 -24.08 6.59
CA PHE A 186 -28.40 -25.13 7.52
C PHE A 186 -29.17 -24.54 8.70
N LYS A 187 -28.67 -23.47 9.33
CA LYS A 187 -29.33 -22.75 10.42
C LYS A 187 -30.69 -22.16 9.97
N GLY A 188 -30.74 -21.63 8.75
CA GLY A 188 -31.93 -21.08 8.11
C GLY A 188 -33.04 -22.11 7.90
N PHE A 189 -32.73 -23.24 7.24
CA PHE A 189 -33.71 -24.30 7.02
C PHE A 189 -33.94 -25.17 8.27
N GLY A 190 -33.02 -25.17 9.23
CA GLY A 190 -33.07 -26.02 10.44
C GLY A 190 -32.56 -27.44 10.19
N LEU A 191 -31.61 -27.58 9.27
CA LEU A 191 -31.02 -28.84 8.86
C LEU A 191 -29.85 -29.24 9.77
N GLN A 192 -29.52 -30.53 9.77
CA GLN A 192 -28.31 -31.09 10.38
C GLN A 192 -27.46 -31.66 9.24
N PRO A 193 -26.10 -31.62 9.30
CA PRO A 193 -25.25 -32.12 8.22
C PRO A 193 -25.61 -33.55 7.78
N LYS A 194 -25.83 -34.47 8.75
CA LYS A 194 -26.22 -35.88 8.51
C LYS A 194 -27.60 -36.08 7.86
N ALA A 195 -28.43 -35.03 7.76
CA ALA A 195 -29.72 -35.05 7.06
C ALA A 195 -29.64 -34.51 5.63
N VAL A 196 -28.50 -33.95 5.22
CA VAL A 196 -28.25 -33.40 3.88
C VAL A 196 -27.30 -34.31 3.15
N ARG A 197 -27.73 -34.85 2.00
CA ARG A 197 -26.87 -35.65 1.13
C ARG A 197 -25.82 -34.73 0.49
N ARG A 198 -26.31 -33.73 -0.24
CA ARG A 198 -25.49 -32.82 -1.06
C ARG A 198 -25.93 -31.37 -0.90
N VAL A 199 -24.98 -30.45 -0.93
CA VAL A 199 -25.19 -29.04 -1.25
C VAL A 199 -24.44 -28.70 -2.53
N THR A 200 -25.07 -27.94 -3.42
CA THR A 200 -24.40 -27.24 -4.52
C THR A 200 -24.68 -25.75 -4.37
N TRP A 201 -23.66 -24.91 -4.47
CA TRP A 201 -23.75 -23.45 -4.35
C TRP A 201 -23.09 -22.80 -5.55
N ALA A 202 -23.75 -21.83 -6.17
CA ALA A 202 -23.26 -21.09 -7.32
C ALA A 202 -23.42 -19.58 -7.10
N SER A 203 -22.36 -18.81 -7.35
CA SER A 203 -22.37 -17.35 -7.37
C SER A 203 -21.99 -16.82 -8.76
N ALA A 204 -22.55 -15.67 -9.11
CA ALA A 204 -22.16 -14.83 -10.26
C ALA A 204 -21.57 -13.48 -9.81
N ASP A 205 -21.19 -13.37 -8.52
CA ASP A 205 -20.51 -12.23 -7.91
C ASP A 205 -19.48 -12.74 -6.88
N LEU A 206 -18.19 -12.56 -7.17
CA LEU A 206 -17.07 -12.90 -6.28
C LEU A 206 -16.75 -11.85 -5.20
N GLY A 207 -17.53 -10.78 -5.07
CA GLY A 207 -17.47 -9.83 -3.96
C GLY A 207 -18.29 -10.25 -2.74
N ASP A 208 -19.45 -10.89 -2.95
CA ASP A 208 -20.45 -11.20 -1.89
C ASP A 208 -21.09 -12.59 -2.07
N TRP A 209 -20.32 -13.61 -2.48
CA TRP A 209 -20.86 -14.95 -2.80
C TRP A 209 -21.64 -15.67 -1.70
N THR A 210 -21.46 -15.32 -0.43
CA THR A 210 -22.17 -15.93 0.72
C THR A 210 -23.61 -15.40 0.83
N GLY A 211 -23.87 -14.19 0.32
CA GLY A 211 -25.20 -13.59 0.19
C GLY A 211 -25.80 -13.65 -1.22
N GLN A 212 -24.97 -13.43 -2.26
CA GLN A 212 -25.36 -13.42 -3.68
C GLN A 212 -25.16 -14.81 -4.30
N GLY A 213 -26.23 -15.60 -4.42
CA GLY A 213 -26.09 -16.90 -5.08
C GLY A 213 -27.37 -17.71 -5.23
N VAL A 214 -27.21 -18.91 -5.80
CA VAL A 214 -28.20 -19.98 -5.84
C VAL A 214 -27.63 -21.22 -5.19
N ALA A 215 -28.38 -21.80 -4.26
CA ALA A 215 -28.06 -23.04 -3.59
C ALA A 215 -29.10 -24.13 -3.88
N VAL A 216 -28.62 -25.33 -4.16
CA VAL A 216 -29.40 -26.56 -4.31
C VAL A 216 -29.09 -27.47 -3.13
N ILE A 217 -30.12 -27.95 -2.46
CA ILE A 217 -30.02 -28.82 -1.28
C ILE A 217 -30.68 -30.15 -1.64
N GLU A 218 -29.92 -31.24 -1.63
CA GLU A 218 -30.45 -32.60 -1.71
C GLU A 218 -30.45 -33.23 -0.31
N LEU A 219 -31.63 -33.60 0.21
CA LEU A 219 -31.73 -34.28 1.50
C LEU A 219 -31.34 -35.76 1.42
N ALA A 220 -30.87 -36.30 2.54
CA ALA A 220 -30.49 -37.71 2.69
C ALA A 220 -31.69 -38.66 2.51
N GLU A 221 -31.41 -39.95 2.28
CA GLU A 221 -32.48 -40.96 2.19
C GLU A 221 -33.24 -41.09 3.53
N GLY A 222 -34.57 -41.24 3.45
CA GLY A 222 -35.45 -41.20 4.61
C GLY A 222 -35.85 -39.79 5.09
N GLN A 223 -35.20 -38.72 4.61
CA GLN A 223 -35.60 -37.33 4.89
C GLN A 223 -36.68 -36.84 3.90
N ASN A 224 -37.45 -35.81 4.28
CA ASN A 224 -38.53 -35.28 3.44
C ASN A 224 -38.70 -33.75 3.55
N ALA A 225 -38.60 -33.04 2.43
CA ALA A 225 -38.77 -31.59 2.30
C ALA A 225 -40.24 -31.13 2.28
N GLY A 226 -41.22 -32.04 2.33
CA GLY A 226 -42.65 -31.75 2.16
C GLY A 226 -43.22 -30.74 3.17
N VAL A 227 -42.67 -30.67 4.39
CA VAL A 227 -43.05 -29.66 5.40
C VAL A 227 -42.74 -28.24 4.92
N LEU A 228 -41.68 -28.05 4.14
CA LEU A 228 -41.28 -26.75 3.61
C LEU A 228 -42.20 -26.25 2.49
N ARG A 229 -43.05 -27.10 1.91
CA ARG A 229 -44.06 -26.69 0.90
C ARG A 229 -45.16 -25.78 1.48
N SER A 230 -45.38 -25.84 2.79
CA SER A 230 -46.36 -25.00 3.52
C SER A 230 -45.75 -24.00 4.49
N ALA A 231 -44.45 -24.11 4.82
CA ALA A 231 -43.76 -23.19 5.72
C ALA A 231 -43.58 -21.78 5.14
N GLY A 232 -43.49 -20.76 6.00
CA GLY A 232 -43.16 -19.38 5.60
C GLY A 232 -44.21 -18.71 4.70
N GLU A 233 -43.89 -17.52 4.21
CA GLU A 233 -44.76 -16.70 3.37
C GLU A 233 -44.71 -17.13 1.90
N PRO A 234 -45.85 -17.23 1.18
CA PRO A 234 -45.86 -17.49 -0.26
C PRO A 234 -45.46 -16.25 -1.07
N LEU A 235 -44.94 -16.46 -2.27
CA LEU A 235 -44.56 -15.40 -3.21
C LEU A 235 -45.35 -15.54 -4.53
N ASP A 236 -45.57 -14.43 -5.22
CA ASP A 236 -46.45 -14.34 -6.40
C ASP A 236 -45.87 -14.94 -7.70
N TRP A 237 -44.80 -15.74 -7.60
CA TRP A 237 -44.12 -16.37 -8.74
C TRP A 237 -43.81 -17.86 -8.49
N ARG A 238 -43.43 -18.57 -9.56
CA ARG A 238 -43.32 -20.04 -9.58
C ARG A 238 -42.13 -20.48 -10.44
N LEU A 239 -41.42 -21.52 -9.99
CA LEU A 239 -40.32 -22.17 -10.71
C LEU A 239 -40.80 -23.57 -11.15
N GLU A 240 -40.73 -23.88 -12.46
CA GLU A 240 -41.37 -25.08 -13.05
C GLU A 240 -42.82 -25.31 -12.58
N GLY A 241 -43.60 -24.22 -12.43
CA GLY A 241 -44.98 -24.30 -11.93
C GLY A 241 -45.13 -24.63 -10.44
N ARG A 242 -44.04 -24.76 -9.68
CA ARG A 242 -44.05 -24.94 -8.21
C ARG A 242 -43.98 -23.57 -7.51
N PRO A 243 -44.74 -23.34 -6.42
CA PRO A 243 -44.81 -22.01 -5.77
C PRO A 243 -43.51 -21.67 -5.04
N ALA A 244 -43.03 -20.44 -5.22
CA ALA A 244 -41.94 -19.89 -4.42
C ALA A 244 -42.43 -19.41 -3.06
N ARG A 245 -41.57 -19.49 -2.04
CA ARG A 245 -41.85 -19.12 -0.64
C ARG A 245 -40.64 -18.45 0.00
N ARG A 246 -40.81 -17.78 1.14
CA ARG A 246 -39.75 -17.19 1.97
C ARG A 246 -39.87 -17.67 3.41
N LEU A 247 -38.77 -18.03 4.06
CA LEU A 247 -38.78 -18.40 5.48
C LEU A 247 -38.78 -17.15 6.37
N ASN A 248 -39.60 -17.16 7.43
CA ASN A 248 -39.63 -16.10 8.44
C ASN A 248 -38.54 -16.37 9.49
N ARG A 249 -37.27 -16.45 9.08
CA ARG A 249 -36.10 -16.74 9.93
C ARG A 249 -34.94 -15.79 9.58
N PRO A 250 -34.30 -15.12 10.57
CA PRO A 250 -33.22 -14.18 10.28
C PRO A 250 -32.00 -14.79 9.57
N ALA A 251 -31.71 -16.07 9.80
CA ALA A 251 -30.56 -16.75 9.20
C ALA A 251 -30.73 -17.09 7.71
N TRP A 252 -31.95 -17.00 7.13
CA TRP A 252 -32.15 -17.18 5.70
C TRP A 252 -33.43 -16.47 5.22
N THR A 253 -33.25 -15.31 4.57
CA THR A 253 -34.35 -14.44 4.09
C THR A 253 -34.61 -14.58 2.58
N LEU A 254 -33.74 -15.29 1.86
CA LEU A 254 -33.86 -15.50 0.41
C LEU A 254 -35.04 -16.45 0.07
N PRO A 255 -35.68 -16.27 -1.10
CA PRO A 255 -36.75 -17.15 -1.55
C PRO A 255 -36.26 -18.58 -1.84
N TYR A 256 -37.16 -19.54 -1.67
CA TYR A 256 -36.91 -20.96 -1.95
C TYR A 256 -38.11 -21.64 -2.64
N VAL A 257 -37.82 -22.77 -3.29
CA VAL A 257 -38.76 -23.65 -3.98
C VAL A 257 -38.41 -25.10 -3.63
N VAL A 258 -39.40 -25.88 -3.19
CA VAL A 258 -39.26 -27.32 -2.99
C VAL A 258 -39.58 -28.02 -4.32
N LEU A 259 -38.58 -28.64 -4.96
CA LEU A 259 -38.74 -29.27 -6.28
C LEU A 259 -39.40 -30.66 -6.19
N ASP A 260 -38.90 -31.50 -5.29
CA ASP A 260 -39.44 -32.83 -5.05
C ASP A 260 -39.44 -33.13 -3.55
N ASP A 261 -39.52 -34.38 -3.14
CA ASP A 261 -39.59 -34.76 -1.73
C ASP A 261 -38.23 -34.67 -1.01
N ARG A 262 -37.11 -34.47 -1.72
CA ARG A 262 -35.76 -34.29 -1.15
C ARG A 262 -34.99 -33.08 -1.72
N THR A 263 -35.33 -32.56 -2.89
CA THR A 263 -34.59 -31.44 -3.52
C THR A 263 -35.24 -30.08 -3.24
N ILE A 264 -34.44 -29.12 -2.78
CA ILE A 264 -34.81 -27.72 -2.54
C ILE A 264 -33.87 -26.83 -3.34
N VAL A 265 -34.38 -25.78 -4.00
CA VAL A 265 -33.57 -24.72 -4.62
C VAL A 265 -33.91 -23.40 -3.95
N THR A 266 -32.91 -22.58 -3.65
CA THR A 266 -33.04 -21.32 -2.91
C THR A 266 -31.96 -20.33 -3.35
N GLY A 267 -32.17 -19.02 -3.23
CA GLY A 267 -31.21 -18.03 -3.71
C GLY A 267 -31.83 -16.68 -4.05
N GLU A 268 -31.08 -15.82 -4.71
CA GLU A 268 -31.53 -14.48 -5.11
C GLU A 268 -32.72 -14.54 -6.09
N ALA A 269 -33.68 -13.63 -5.94
CA ALA A 269 -34.95 -13.69 -6.66
C ALA A 269 -34.81 -13.47 -8.17
N SER A 270 -33.85 -12.65 -8.60
CA SER A 270 -33.54 -12.45 -10.02
C SER A 270 -32.94 -13.73 -10.62
N LEU A 271 -31.96 -14.35 -9.95
CA LEU A 271 -31.30 -15.58 -10.42
C LEU A 271 -32.29 -16.74 -10.52
N LEU A 272 -33.14 -16.96 -9.51
CA LEU A 272 -34.20 -17.97 -9.58
C LEU A 272 -35.24 -17.67 -10.68
N GLY A 273 -35.46 -16.40 -11.02
CA GLY A 273 -36.26 -15.97 -12.16
C GLY A 273 -35.61 -16.30 -13.52
N GLN A 274 -34.28 -16.16 -13.64
CA GLN A 274 -33.54 -16.58 -14.83
C GLN A 274 -33.64 -18.09 -15.06
N LEU A 275 -33.46 -18.90 -14.00
CA LEU A 275 -33.65 -20.35 -14.06
C LEU A 275 -35.06 -20.75 -14.52
N ALA A 276 -36.10 -20.03 -14.04
CA ALA A 276 -37.47 -20.25 -14.51
C ALA A 276 -37.67 -19.92 -16.00
N GLY A 277 -36.89 -18.96 -16.54
CA GLY A 277 -36.89 -18.61 -17.95
C GLY A 277 -36.15 -19.60 -18.85
N ARG A 278 -35.14 -20.33 -18.33
CA ARG A 278 -34.28 -21.24 -19.11
C ARG A 278 -34.92 -22.59 -19.47
N GLY A 279 -36.18 -22.83 -19.10
CA GLY A 279 -36.99 -23.95 -19.63
C GLY A 279 -36.52 -25.37 -19.30
N GLY A 280 -35.48 -25.54 -18.49
CA GLY A 280 -34.84 -26.83 -18.19
C GLY A 280 -33.56 -27.12 -18.98
N ASP A 281 -33.07 -26.17 -19.80
CA ASP A 281 -31.76 -26.27 -20.46
C ASP A 281 -30.60 -26.17 -19.44
N SER A 282 -29.47 -26.79 -19.77
CA SER A 282 -28.24 -26.70 -18.98
C SER A 282 -27.69 -25.27 -18.98
N ALA A 283 -27.14 -24.83 -17.85
CA ALA A 283 -26.34 -23.61 -17.79
C ALA A 283 -25.11 -23.70 -18.70
N ASP A 284 -24.71 -22.55 -19.27
CA ASP A 284 -23.34 -22.34 -19.75
C ASP A 284 -22.43 -22.07 -18.56
N LEU A 285 -21.43 -22.93 -18.32
CA LEU A 285 -20.48 -22.76 -17.21
C LEU A 285 -19.28 -21.87 -17.60
N GLY A 286 -19.28 -21.27 -18.79
CA GLY A 286 -18.28 -20.31 -19.24
C GLY A 286 -16.86 -20.84 -19.12
N GLY A 287 -15.99 -20.09 -18.42
CA GLY A 287 -14.60 -20.46 -18.15
C GLY A 287 -14.43 -21.77 -17.38
N LEU A 288 -15.39 -22.16 -16.54
CA LEU A 288 -15.33 -23.37 -15.70
C LEU A 288 -15.75 -24.65 -16.42
N SER A 289 -16.37 -24.55 -17.60
CA SER A 289 -16.86 -25.68 -18.39
C SER A 289 -15.84 -26.84 -18.59
N PRO A 290 -14.55 -26.59 -18.91
CA PRO A 290 -13.58 -27.66 -19.14
C PRO A 290 -13.25 -28.47 -17.89
N PHE A 291 -13.38 -27.88 -16.70
CA PHE A 291 -13.17 -28.58 -15.43
C PHE A 291 -14.37 -29.49 -15.12
N PHE A 292 -15.59 -28.95 -15.08
CA PHE A 292 -16.79 -29.74 -14.75
C PHE A 292 -17.16 -30.79 -15.81
N ALA A 293 -16.65 -30.67 -17.04
CA ALA A 293 -16.76 -31.71 -18.07
C ALA A 293 -15.79 -32.89 -17.88
N ALA A 294 -14.74 -32.73 -17.07
CA ALA A 294 -13.71 -33.73 -16.82
C ALA A 294 -13.62 -34.20 -15.35
N ALA A 295 -14.28 -33.49 -14.42
CA ALA A 295 -14.32 -33.83 -13.01
C ALA A 295 -15.10 -35.14 -12.72
N PRO A 296 -14.64 -36.00 -11.81
CA PRO A 296 -15.33 -37.22 -11.42
C PRO A 296 -16.66 -36.93 -10.73
N ALA A 297 -17.67 -37.74 -11.03
CA ALA A 297 -19.05 -37.46 -10.65
C ALA A 297 -19.38 -37.86 -9.21
N ASP A 298 -18.57 -38.73 -8.62
CA ASP A 298 -18.69 -39.34 -7.30
C ASP A 298 -17.82 -38.69 -6.21
N ALA A 299 -16.94 -37.75 -6.55
CA ALA A 299 -16.11 -37.01 -5.58
C ALA A 299 -16.88 -36.31 -4.47
N ASP A 300 -16.36 -36.37 -3.24
CA ASP A 300 -17.01 -35.80 -2.05
C ASP A 300 -17.08 -34.27 -2.10
N LEU A 301 -16.13 -33.63 -2.77
CA LEU A 301 -16.10 -32.18 -2.99
C LEU A 301 -15.70 -31.85 -4.44
N LEU A 302 -16.37 -30.84 -5.02
CA LEU A 302 -15.90 -30.11 -6.20
C LEU A 302 -15.93 -28.59 -5.91
N LEU A 303 -14.92 -27.83 -6.31
CA LEU A 303 -14.99 -26.37 -6.43
C LEU A 303 -14.44 -25.91 -7.78
N GLY A 304 -15.15 -25.00 -8.44
CA GLY A 304 -14.65 -24.17 -9.54
C GLY A 304 -14.68 -22.68 -9.16
N ILE A 305 -13.63 -21.94 -9.51
CA ILE A 305 -13.51 -20.48 -9.34
C ILE A 305 -12.97 -19.85 -10.61
N ASP A 306 -13.59 -18.78 -11.12
CA ASP A 306 -13.02 -17.97 -12.21
C ASP A 306 -11.95 -17.01 -11.65
N LEU A 307 -10.70 -17.22 -12.07
CA LEU A 307 -9.55 -16.44 -11.62
C LEU A 307 -9.45 -15.07 -12.31
N SER A 308 -10.20 -14.83 -13.38
CA SER A 308 -10.28 -13.53 -14.06
C SER A 308 -11.24 -12.61 -13.32
N ALA A 309 -12.41 -13.13 -12.93
CA ALA A 309 -13.33 -12.49 -12.01
C ALA A 309 -12.65 -12.20 -10.66
N ALA A 310 -11.95 -13.20 -10.08
CA ALA A 310 -11.20 -13.04 -8.83
C ALA A 310 -10.23 -11.85 -8.86
N ARG A 311 -9.39 -11.75 -9.90
CA ARG A 311 -8.46 -10.62 -10.07
C ARG A 311 -9.19 -9.27 -10.21
N THR A 312 -10.37 -9.26 -10.84
CA THR A 312 -11.19 -8.06 -11.03
C THR A 312 -11.85 -7.62 -9.73
N ALA A 313 -12.30 -8.57 -8.90
CA ALA A 313 -12.82 -8.36 -7.55
C ALA A 313 -11.71 -8.10 -6.49
N GLY A 314 -10.44 -7.94 -6.90
CA GLY A 314 -9.34 -7.59 -6.01
C GLY A 314 -8.84 -8.73 -5.11
N TRP A 315 -9.11 -10.00 -5.46
CA TRP A 315 -8.68 -11.16 -4.67
C TRP A 315 -7.15 -11.18 -4.52
N PRO A 316 -6.60 -11.42 -3.32
CA PRO A 316 -5.16 -11.50 -3.08
C PRO A 316 -4.60 -12.87 -3.50
N LEU A 317 -4.64 -13.16 -4.81
CA LEU A 317 -4.04 -14.38 -5.36
C LEU A 317 -2.55 -14.46 -4.97
N PRO A 318 -2.02 -15.67 -4.68
CA PRO A 318 -0.68 -15.84 -4.12
C PRO A 318 0.47 -15.60 -5.12
N THR A 319 0.19 -14.96 -6.25
CA THR A 319 1.07 -14.78 -7.42
C THR A 319 2.44 -14.19 -7.13
N GLU A 320 2.60 -13.44 -6.03
CA GLU A 320 3.88 -12.83 -5.64
C GLU A 320 4.38 -13.33 -4.27
N TRP A 321 3.79 -14.36 -3.64
CA TRP A 321 4.17 -14.81 -2.29
C TRP A 321 5.57 -15.43 -2.22
N LEU A 322 5.98 -16.13 -3.27
CA LEU A 322 7.32 -16.69 -3.42
C LEU A 322 8.28 -15.72 -4.14
N ASP A 323 7.96 -14.43 -4.20
CA ASP A 323 8.91 -13.40 -4.66
C ASP A 323 10.18 -13.31 -3.80
N VAL A 324 10.12 -13.82 -2.56
CA VAL A 324 11.24 -14.01 -1.61
C VAL A 324 12.14 -15.20 -1.94
N TRP A 325 11.81 -15.98 -2.97
CA TRP A 325 12.58 -17.17 -3.38
C TRP A 325 12.92 -17.09 -4.88
N PRO A 326 14.10 -16.52 -5.24
CA PRO A 326 14.42 -16.15 -6.62
C PRO A 326 14.33 -17.30 -7.65
N GLU A 327 14.69 -18.52 -7.26
CA GLU A 327 14.70 -19.69 -8.16
C GLU A 327 13.30 -20.19 -8.51
N GLY A 328 12.37 -20.15 -7.54
CA GLY A 328 10.98 -20.59 -7.72
C GLY A 328 10.07 -19.50 -8.30
N LYS A 329 10.37 -18.22 -8.01
CA LYS A 329 9.61 -17.01 -8.38
C LYS A 329 9.09 -17.01 -9.82
N ALA A 330 9.95 -17.24 -10.81
CA ALA A 330 9.54 -17.17 -12.21
C ALA A 330 8.45 -18.20 -12.56
N SER A 331 8.59 -19.45 -12.09
CA SER A 331 7.60 -20.51 -12.25
C SER A 331 6.33 -20.22 -11.45
N TRP A 332 6.48 -19.73 -10.22
CA TRP A 332 5.39 -19.41 -9.31
C TRP A 332 4.43 -18.34 -9.86
N ASN A 333 5.00 -17.24 -10.31
CA ASN A 333 4.24 -16.10 -10.80
C ASN A 333 3.54 -16.42 -12.14
N LEU A 334 4.04 -17.43 -12.89
CA LEU A 334 3.34 -18.00 -14.06
C LEU A 334 2.16 -18.88 -13.63
N ILE A 335 2.37 -19.80 -12.68
CA ILE A 335 1.35 -20.75 -12.17
C ILE A 335 0.07 -20.02 -11.74
N TRP A 336 0.19 -18.86 -11.11
CA TRP A 336 -0.96 -18.05 -10.66
C TRP A 336 -1.33 -16.88 -11.57
N GLY A 337 -0.42 -16.42 -12.42
CA GLY A 337 -0.63 -15.28 -13.30
C GLY A 337 -1.36 -15.60 -14.61
N MET A 338 -1.36 -16.87 -15.06
CA MET A 338 -1.84 -17.26 -16.40
C MET A 338 -3.18 -18.02 -16.46
N PRO A 339 -3.57 -18.87 -15.49
CA PRO A 339 -4.85 -19.56 -15.56
C PRO A 339 -6.03 -18.60 -15.41
N VAL A 340 -7.13 -18.89 -16.10
CA VAL A 340 -8.39 -18.13 -16.02
C VAL A 340 -9.41 -18.79 -15.09
N GLY A 341 -9.17 -20.03 -14.66
CA GLY A 341 -9.99 -20.67 -13.63
C GLY A 341 -9.21 -21.70 -12.82
N LEU A 342 -9.77 -22.04 -11.67
CA LEU A 342 -9.26 -23.01 -10.70
C LEU A 342 -10.34 -24.05 -10.44
N GLY A 343 -10.06 -25.32 -10.70
CA GLY A 343 -10.97 -26.45 -10.49
C GLY A 343 -10.37 -27.45 -9.50
N VAL A 344 -11.17 -28.03 -8.62
CA VAL A 344 -10.67 -28.78 -7.45
C VAL A 344 -11.58 -29.95 -7.12
N VAL A 345 -10.98 -31.11 -6.86
CA VAL A 345 -11.64 -32.39 -6.58
C VAL A 345 -11.04 -33.01 -5.32
N TYR A 346 -11.87 -33.52 -4.40
CA TYR A 346 -11.41 -34.33 -3.26
C TYR A 346 -12.26 -35.59 -3.11
N GLU A 347 -11.58 -36.72 -2.85
CA GLU A 347 -12.16 -38.05 -2.67
C GLU A 347 -11.62 -38.68 -1.37
N GLY A 348 -12.52 -38.94 -0.41
CA GLY A 348 -12.19 -39.39 0.95
C GLY A 348 -12.19 -40.90 1.15
N GLY A 349 -11.69 -41.67 0.17
CA GLY A 349 -11.66 -43.14 0.22
C GLY A 349 -10.50 -43.72 1.05
N ASP A 350 -10.16 -44.99 0.79
CA ASP A 350 -8.99 -45.68 1.39
C ASP A 350 -7.64 -44.97 1.07
N LEU A 351 -7.63 -44.11 0.06
CA LEU A 351 -6.60 -43.10 -0.20
C LEU A 351 -7.25 -41.71 -0.18
N SER A 352 -6.61 -40.74 0.48
CA SER A 352 -7.02 -39.33 0.43
C SER A 352 -6.49 -38.67 -0.83
N LEU A 353 -7.11 -39.00 -1.97
CA LEU A 353 -6.77 -38.44 -3.28
C LEU A 353 -7.35 -37.03 -3.44
N MET A 354 -6.60 -36.16 -4.10
CA MET A 354 -7.05 -34.81 -4.40
C MET A 354 -6.48 -34.34 -5.74
N GLU A 355 -7.32 -33.71 -6.56
CA GLU A 355 -6.92 -33.20 -7.89
C GLU A 355 -7.16 -31.68 -8.03
N LEU A 356 -6.17 -30.96 -8.56
CA LEU A 356 -6.18 -29.51 -8.79
C LEU A 356 -6.05 -29.22 -10.30
N ALA A 357 -7.07 -28.66 -10.91
CA ALA A 357 -7.10 -28.25 -12.32
C ALA A 357 -6.84 -26.74 -12.48
N LEU A 358 -5.74 -26.39 -13.15
CA LEU A 358 -5.46 -25.02 -13.61
C LEU A 358 -6.06 -24.84 -15.01
N ILE A 359 -7.18 -24.11 -15.10
CA ILE A 359 -7.95 -23.93 -16.33
C ILE A 359 -7.36 -22.76 -17.12
N CYS A 360 -6.94 -23.00 -18.36
CA CYS A 360 -6.27 -22.01 -19.21
C CYS A 360 -7.12 -21.56 -20.40
N GLU A 361 -6.90 -20.36 -20.93
CA GLU A 361 -7.62 -19.88 -22.14
C GLU A 361 -7.44 -20.82 -23.34
N GLY A 362 -6.23 -21.38 -23.51
CA GLY A 362 -5.90 -22.28 -24.60
C GLY A 362 -4.64 -23.10 -24.34
N HIS A 363 -4.45 -24.13 -25.17
CA HIS A 363 -3.37 -25.12 -25.08
C HIS A 363 -1.97 -24.53 -24.83
N THR A 364 -1.60 -23.44 -25.51
CA THR A 364 -0.27 -22.80 -25.34
C THR A 364 -0.06 -22.16 -23.96
N ALA A 365 -1.12 -21.79 -23.24
CA ALA A 365 -1.02 -21.39 -21.84
C ALA A 365 -0.90 -22.62 -20.93
N ALA A 366 -1.71 -23.65 -21.17
CA ALA A 366 -1.66 -24.91 -20.40
C ALA A 366 -0.28 -25.61 -20.52
N ASP A 367 0.32 -25.66 -21.72
CA ASP A 367 1.68 -26.18 -21.93
C ASP A 367 2.73 -25.42 -21.10
N LYS A 368 2.65 -24.08 -21.04
CA LYS A 368 3.55 -23.25 -20.21
C LYS A 368 3.38 -23.55 -18.73
N ILE A 369 2.15 -23.72 -18.26
CA ILE A 369 1.83 -24.01 -16.85
C ILE A 369 2.33 -25.41 -16.46
N ARG A 370 2.12 -26.43 -17.30
CA ARG A 370 2.72 -27.75 -17.10
C ARG A 370 4.25 -27.68 -17.03
N THR A 371 4.90 -26.88 -17.89
CA THR A 371 6.35 -26.67 -17.83
C THR A 371 6.80 -25.92 -16.56
N ALA A 372 6.06 -24.90 -16.12
CA ALA A 372 6.36 -24.17 -14.88
C ALA A 372 6.25 -25.09 -13.64
N LEU A 373 5.20 -25.91 -13.54
CA LEU A 373 5.05 -26.92 -12.48
C LEU A 373 6.20 -27.94 -12.49
N GLY A 374 6.59 -28.43 -13.67
CA GLY A 374 7.71 -29.37 -13.82
C GLY A 374 9.08 -28.76 -13.48
N GLN A 375 9.24 -27.43 -13.55
CA GLN A 375 10.43 -26.72 -13.09
C GLN A 375 10.39 -26.43 -11.58
N PHE A 376 9.22 -26.08 -11.05
CA PHE A 376 9.00 -25.73 -9.65
C PHE A 376 9.09 -26.93 -8.70
N SER A 377 8.45 -28.05 -9.03
CA SER A 377 8.33 -29.21 -8.13
C SER A 377 9.69 -29.76 -7.63
N PRO A 378 10.70 -30.03 -8.49
CA PRO A 378 12.00 -30.52 -8.03
C PRO A 378 12.72 -29.53 -7.09
N GLN A 379 12.61 -28.23 -7.36
CA GLN A 379 13.19 -27.18 -6.50
C GLN A 379 12.50 -27.17 -5.14
N ALA A 380 11.16 -27.20 -5.12
CA ALA A 380 10.37 -27.13 -3.89
C ALA A 380 10.56 -28.37 -3.00
N ARG A 381 10.64 -29.59 -3.58
CA ARG A 381 11.05 -30.81 -2.86
C ARG A 381 12.41 -30.64 -2.18
N SER A 382 13.39 -30.07 -2.89
CA SER A 382 14.74 -29.84 -2.36
C SER A 382 14.76 -28.83 -1.21
N VAL A 383 13.98 -27.74 -1.28
CA VAL A 383 13.86 -26.74 -0.20
C VAL A 383 13.23 -27.36 1.05
N LEU A 384 12.13 -28.09 0.92
CA LEU A 384 11.47 -28.76 2.05
C LEU A 384 12.39 -29.77 2.73
N ALA A 385 13.02 -30.67 1.96
CA ALA A 385 13.98 -31.64 2.50
C ALA A 385 15.14 -30.94 3.23
N SER A 386 15.72 -29.89 2.62
CA SER A 386 16.81 -29.12 3.22
C SER A 386 16.40 -28.38 4.50
N ARG A 387 15.11 -28.01 4.66
CA ARG A 387 14.60 -27.43 5.92
C ARG A 387 14.39 -28.48 7.00
N ILE A 388 13.85 -29.64 6.64
CA ILE A 388 13.68 -30.80 7.53
C ILE A 388 15.04 -31.22 8.11
N ASP A 389 16.06 -31.39 7.26
CA ASP A 389 17.41 -31.78 7.69
C ASP A 389 18.06 -30.76 8.65
N ARG A 390 17.72 -29.47 8.51
CA ARG A 390 18.18 -28.40 9.42
C ARG A 390 17.37 -28.29 10.71
N MET A 391 16.24 -28.98 10.88
CA MET A 391 15.35 -28.78 12.04
C MET A 391 16.07 -29.03 13.39
N ALA A 392 16.85 -30.11 13.48
CA ALA A 392 17.63 -30.42 14.68
C ALA A 392 18.67 -29.34 15.02
N ALA A 393 19.24 -28.68 14.00
CA ALA A 393 20.18 -27.58 14.20
C ALA A 393 19.47 -26.31 14.70
N SER A 394 18.28 -25.98 14.17
CA SER A 394 17.45 -24.87 14.65
C SER A 394 17.04 -25.04 16.12
N ILE A 395 16.67 -26.26 16.54
CA ILE A 395 16.39 -26.56 17.95
C ILE A 395 17.65 -26.38 18.81
N ALA A 396 18.80 -26.91 18.37
CA ALA A 396 20.06 -26.81 19.10
C ALA A 396 20.61 -25.36 19.20
N ALA A 397 20.30 -24.51 18.24
CA ALA A 397 20.62 -23.09 18.23
C ALA A 397 19.60 -22.21 19.00
N GLY A 398 18.46 -22.78 19.44
CA GLY A 398 17.40 -22.04 20.12
C GLY A 398 16.54 -21.16 19.19
N GLU A 399 16.57 -21.39 17.87
CA GLU A 399 15.74 -20.65 16.91
C GLU A 399 14.25 -20.98 17.01
N ILE A 400 13.91 -22.14 17.59
CA ILE A 400 12.56 -22.70 17.64
C ILE A 400 12.43 -23.66 18.85
N GLU A 401 11.31 -23.60 19.57
CA GLU A 401 11.05 -24.53 20.67
C GLU A 401 10.81 -25.96 20.15
N ALA A 402 11.30 -26.98 20.85
CA ALA A 402 11.19 -28.38 20.42
C ALA A 402 9.74 -28.85 20.16
N ALA A 403 8.77 -28.32 20.92
CA ALA A 403 7.34 -28.62 20.77
C ALA A 403 6.66 -27.87 19.61
N GLU A 404 7.26 -26.79 19.10
CA GLU A 404 6.87 -26.17 17.82
C GLU A 404 7.57 -26.87 16.66
N ALA A 405 8.87 -27.10 16.77
CA ALA A 405 9.68 -27.79 15.77
C ALA A 405 9.13 -29.18 15.43
N SER A 406 8.64 -29.94 16.40
CA SER A 406 8.02 -31.25 16.15
C SER A 406 6.73 -31.17 15.32
N ARG A 407 5.92 -30.11 15.51
CA ARG A 407 4.71 -29.85 14.70
C ARG A 407 5.08 -29.37 13.31
N TYR A 408 6.06 -28.47 13.21
CA TYR A 408 6.53 -27.94 11.95
C TYR A 408 7.29 -28.98 11.11
N GLU A 409 8.02 -29.91 11.72
CA GLU A 409 8.65 -31.03 11.01
C GLU A 409 7.60 -32.00 10.45
N LEU A 410 6.54 -32.33 11.21
CA LEU A 410 5.40 -33.11 10.72
C LEU A 410 4.73 -32.42 9.53
N ALA A 411 4.49 -31.11 9.64
CA ALA A 411 3.94 -30.28 8.57
C ALA A 411 4.79 -30.32 7.29
N LEU A 412 6.11 -30.11 7.41
CA LEU A 412 7.05 -30.14 6.29
C LEU A 412 7.18 -31.55 5.67
N ARG A 413 7.18 -32.61 6.48
CA ARG A 413 7.27 -34.00 6.00
C ARG A 413 6.03 -34.42 5.23
N GLY A 414 4.84 -34.10 5.73
CA GLY A 414 3.59 -34.29 4.98
C GLY A 414 3.56 -33.46 3.70
N SER A 415 4.04 -32.21 3.77
CA SER A 415 4.17 -31.34 2.61
C SER A 415 5.09 -31.91 1.52
N LEU A 416 6.22 -32.47 1.91
CA LEU A 416 7.18 -33.11 1.01
C LEU A 416 6.59 -34.39 0.40
N ALA A 417 5.98 -35.26 1.21
CA ALA A 417 5.44 -36.54 0.76
C ALA A 417 4.34 -36.37 -0.31
N ALA A 418 3.42 -35.42 -0.13
CA ALA A 418 2.40 -35.17 -1.14
C ALA A 418 2.97 -34.47 -2.39
N LEU A 419 4.01 -33.62 -2.26
CA LEU A 419 4.71 -33.11 -3.44
C LEU A 419 5.49 -34.20 -4.18
N GLU A 420 5.97 -35.23 -3.48
CA GLU A 420 6.61 -36.41 -4.07
C GLU A 420 5.61 -37.31 -4.79
N SER A 421 4.39 -37.48 -4.25
CA SER A 421 3.26 -38.17 -4.91
C SER A 421 2.61 -37.35 -6.04
N ALA A 422 2.96 -36.06 -6.19
CA ALA A 422 2.31 -35.17 -7.14
C ALA A 422 2.61 -35.52 -8.62
N GLU A 423 1.59 -35.96 -9.35
CA GLU A 423 1.60 -36.19 -10.80
C GLU A 423 0.92 -35.02 -11.54
N VAL A 424 1.40 -34.67 -12.74
CA VAL A 424 0.93 -33.50 -13.51
C VAL A 424 0.53 -33.89 -14.94
N ASP A 425 -0.79 -33.90 -15.19
CA ASP A 425 -1.41 -34.22 -16.47
C ASP A 425 -1.88 -32.95 -17.22
N LEU A 426 -2.10 -33.08 -18.53
CA LEU A 426 -2.79 -32.07 -19.35
C LEU A 426 -3.97 -32.72 -20.08
N VAL A 427 -5.19 -32.25 -19.79
CA VAL A 427 -6.43 -32.70 -20.43
C VAL A 427 -7.13 -31.47 -21.03
N ASP A 428 -7.21 -31.41 -22.37
CA ASP A 428 -7.64 -30.22 -23.14
C ASP A 428 -6.90 -28.95 -22.68
N ARG A 429 -7.59 -28.05 -21.97
CA ARG A 429 -7.06 -26.79 -21.44
C ARG A 429 -6.84 -26.78 -19.93
N CYS A 430 -7.06 -27.90 -19.25
CA CYS A 430 -6.85 -28.08 -17.81
C CYS A 430 -5.53 -28.78 -17.54
N VAL A 431 -4.61 -28.11 -16.83
CA VAL A 431 -3.44 -28.78 -16.24
C VAL A 431 -3.85 -29.34 -14.90
N TRP A 432 -3.90 -30.66 -14.79
CA TRP A 432 -4.32 -31.37 -13.57
C TRP A 432 -3.09 -31.73 -12.73
N VAL A 433 -3.13 -31.46 -11.44
CA VAL A 433 -2.15 -31.87 -10.44
C VAL A 433 -2.83 -32.83 -9.47
N ARG A 434 -2.50 -34.11 -9.54
CA ARG A 434 -3.02 -35.19 -8.70
C ARG A 434 -2.04 -35.47 -7.58
N THR A 435 -2.51 -35.71 -6.35
CA THR A 435 -1.63 -36.06 -5.23
C THR A 435 -2.36 -36.93 -4.20
N ASP A 436 -1.64 -37.92 -3.65
CA ASP A 436 -2.04 -38.67 -2.46
C ASP A 436 -1.50 -37.97 -1.21
N LEU A 437 -2.41 -37.67 -0.27
CA LEU A 437 -2.11 -37.01 1.01
C LEU A 437 -1.69 -37.96 2.13
N GLY A 438 -1.83 -39.27 1.90
CA GLY A 438 -1.54 -40.33 2.86
C GLY A 438 -2.59 -40.46 3.97
N GLY A 439 -2.58 -41.61 4.65
CA GLY A 439 -3.55 -41.93 5.71
C GLY A 439 -3.45 -41.09 6.99
N ASN A 440 -2.44 -40.23 7.13
CA ASN A 440 -2.31 -39.25 8.22
C ASN A 440 -2.50 -37.79 7.75
N SER A 441 -3.14 -37.59 6.60
CA SER A 441 -3.45 -36.29 6.00
C SER A 441 -4.00 -35.26 7.00
N ALA A 442 -5.00 -35.64 7.80
CA ALA A 442 -5.61 -34.80 8.82
C ALA A 442 -4.64 -34.38 9.95
N GLU A 443 -3.67 -35.23 10.31
CA GLU A 443 -2.69 -34.90 11.36
C GLU A 443 -1.69 -33.86 10.86
N TRP A 444 -1.10 -34.08 9.68
CA TRP A 444 -0.07 -33.18 9.18
C TRP A 444 -0.66 -31.86 8.63
N THR A 445 -1.86 -31.85 8.06
CA THR A 445 -2.54 -30.60 7.66
C THR A 445 -2.99 -29.76 8.88
N SER A 446 -3.35 -30.39 10.00
CA SER A 446 -3.57 -29.70 11.27
C SER A 446 -2.26 -29.17 11.87
N ALA A 447 -1.17 -29.95 11.82
CA ALA A 447 0.15 -29.52 12.27
C ALA A 447 0.71 -28.37 11.43
N VAL A 448 0.42 -28.36 10.12
CA VAL A 448 0.65 -27.22 9.23
C VAL A 448 -0.03 -25.97 9.80
N ALA A 449 -1.35 -26.01 9.97
CA ALA A 449 -2.16 -24.89 10.49
C ALA A 449 -1.72 -24.38 11.88
N ALA A 450 -1.00 -25.20 12.66
CA ALA A 450 -0.53 -24.85 14.00
C ALA A 450 0.93 -24.31 14.07
N SER A 451 1.65 -24.24 12.94
CA SER A 451 3.09 -23.88 12.89
C SER A 451 3.36 -22.38 12.65
N GLU A 452 2.54 -21.52 13.27
CA GLU A 452 2.35 -20.09 12.91
C GLU A 452 3.60 -19.21 13.03
N ALA A 453 4.44 -19.39 14.05
CA ALA A 453 5.65 -18.57 14.18
C ALA A 453 6.82 -19.15 13.35
N ALA A 454 6.99 -20.47 13.39
CA ALA A 454 8.10 -21.19 12.76
C ALA A 454 8.33 -20.84 11.27
N ALA A 455 7.36 -21.08 10.39
CA ALA A 455 7.58 -20.81 8.96
C ALA A 455 7.50 -19.30 8.64
N ARG A 456 6.98 -18.45 9.54
CA ARG A 456 7.05 -16.99 9.41
C ARG A 456 8.47 -16.51 9.63
N SER A 457 9.16 -17.06 10.62
CA SER A 457 10.60 -16.85 10.81
C SER A 457 11.38 -17.31 9.57
N ASP A 458 10.99 -18.40 8.93
CA ASP A 458 11.65 -18.87 7.71
C ASP A 458 11.39 -17.99 6.49
N TRP A 459 10.14 -17.55 6.26
CA TRP A 459 9.80 -16.62 5.17
C TRP A 459 10.46 -15.25 5.38
N LEU A 460 10.49 -14.74 6.62
CA LEU A 460 11.20 -13.49 6.95
C LEU A 460 12.72 -13.63 6.75
N ARG A 461 13.31 -14.78 7.10
CA ARG A 461 14.74 -15.07 6.83
C ARG A 461 15.03 -15.13 5.33
N ALA A 462 14.14 -15.72 4.53
CA ALA A 462 14.25 -15.74 3.06
C ALA A 462 14.10 -14.33 2.46
N ALA A 463 13.12 -13.54 2.93
CA ALA A 463 12.96 -12.14 2.55
C ALA A 463 14.22 -11.32 2.88
N GLY A 464 14.79 -11.52 4.06
CA GLY A 464 16.03 -10.86 4.50
C GLY A 464 17.22 -11.17 3.60
N ALA A 465 17.38 -12.43 3.18
CA ALA A 465 18.43 -12.80 2.23
C ALA A 465 18.26 -12.12 0.85
N VAL A 466 17.03 -11.99 0.34
CA VAL A 466 16.77 -11.29 -0.93
C VAL A 466 16.93 -9.77 -0.82
N ASP A 467 16.66 -9.22 0.36
CA ASP A 467 16.84 -7.80 0.71
C ASP A 467 18.33 -7.43 0.87
N GLU A 468 19.11 -8.31 1.50
CA GLU A 468 20.58 -8.25 1.57
C GLU A 468 21.19 -8.31 0.15
N GLU A 469 20.71 -9.23 -0.70
CA GLU A 469 21.12 -9.31 -2.10
C GLU A 469 20.69 -8.07 -2.92
N ALA A 470 19.55 -7.46 -2.60
CA ALA A 470 19.09 -6.22 -3.24
C ALA A 470 20.00 -5.04 -2.92
N HIS A 471 20.38 -4.85 -1.65
CA HIS A 471 21.40 -3.87 -1.27
C HIS A 471 22.74 -4.14 -1.98
N GLY A 472 23.16 -5.41 -2.07
CA GLY A 472 24.35 -5.80 -2.83
C GLY A 472 24.28 -5.46 -4.33
N ARG A 473 23.12 -5.66 -4.98
CA ARG A 473 22.89 -5.28 -6.38
C ARG A 473 22.92 -3.75 -6.57
N LEU A 474 22.25 -3.00 -5.70
CA LEU A 474 22.20 -1.54 -5.76
C LEU A 474 23.58 -0.91 -5.50
N HIS A 475 24.31 -1.39 -4.50
CA HIS A 475 25.70 -0.95 -4.29
C HIS A 475 26.59 -1.35 -5.48
N GLY A 476 26.43 -2.57 -6.01
CA GLY A 476 27.16 -3.01 -7.21
C GLY A 476 26.93 -2.11 -8.42
N ALA A 477 25.75 -1.48 -8.55
CA ALA A 477 25.49 -0.47 -9.56
C ALA A 477 26.17 0.88 -9.23
N LEU A 478 26.05 1.35 -7.98
CA LEU A 478 26.69 2.59 -7.50
C LEU A 478 28.22 2.57 -7.66
N ALA A 479 28.87 1.44 -7.34
CA ALA A 479 30.31 1.28 -7.48
C ALA A 479 30.79 1.26 -8.94
N ARG A 480 29.97 0.77 -9.88
CA ARG A 480 30.26 0.88 -11.32
C ARG A 480 30.14 2.32 -11.81
N HIS A 481 29.11 3.05 -11.38
CA HIS A 481 28.94 4.47 -11.69
C HIS A 481 30.08 5.32 -11.09
N ASP A 482 30.49 5.09 -9.83
CA ASP A 482 31.62 5.80 -9.19
C ASP A 482 32.94 5.56 -9.93
N GLY A 483 33.13 4.36 -10.49
CA GLY A 483 34.28 4.02 -11.34
C GLY A 483 34.27 4.67 -12.73
N ASP A 484 33.12 4.72 -13.42
CA ASP A 484 33.00 5.27 -14.77
C ASP A 484 32.95 6.81 -14.80
N GLU A 485 32.05 7.42 -14.00
CA GLU A 485 31.82 8.87 -13.93
C GLU A 485 32.76 9.59 -12.94
N GLY A 486 33.58 8.81 -12.22
CA GLY A 486 34.47 9.31 -11.18
C GLY A 486 33.73 9.98 -10.03
N ARG A 487 32.48 9.61 -9.76
CA ARG A 487 31.63 10.05 -8.62
C ARG A 487 30.38 9.18 -8.51
N MET A 488 29.80 9.06 -7.31
CA MET A 488 28.42 8.56 -7.14
C MET A 488 27.41 9.53 -7.78
N PRO A 489 26.21 9.05 -8.18
CA PRO A 489 25.14 9.94 -8.64
C PRO A 489 24.74 10.94 -7.54
N ALA A 490 24.39 12.16 -7.94
CA ALA A 490 23.67 13.07 -7.04
C ALA A 490 22.26 12.54 -6.80
N GLY A 491 21.67 12.84 -5.63
CA GLY A 491 20.35 12.36 -5.22
C GLY A 491 19.23 12.66 -6.23
N VAL A 492 19.37 13.76 -6.98
CA VAL A 492 18.54 14.13 -8.12
C VAL A 492 19.37 14.58 -9.31
N LEU A 493 18.93 14.26 -10.52
CA LEU A 493 19.56 14.69 -11.77
C LEU A 493 19.07 16.08 -12.18
N ASN A 494 19.93 16.82 -12.88
CA ASN A 494 19.72 18.18 -13.41
C ASN A 494 19.36 19.27 -12.35
N PRO A 495 20.25 20.24 -12.08
CA PRO A 495 19.94 21.35 -11.17
C PRO A 495 18.92 22.37 -11.73
N GLY A 496 18.58 22.32 -13.02
CA GLY A 496 17.81 23.37 -13.71
C GLY A 496 16.30 23.40 -13.48
N LEU A 497 15.72 22.39 -12.84
CA LEU A 497 14.29 22.36 -12.43
C LEU A 497 14.16 22.61 -10.92
N LEU A 498 13.08 23.24 -10.46
CA LEU A 498 12.74 23.39 -9.04
C LEU A 498 11.33 22.84 -8.82
N PRO A 499 11.04 22.09 -7.72
CA PRO A 499 11.91 21.61 -6.63
C PRO A 499 12.47 20.18 -6.88
N PRO A 500 13.30 19.58 -5.98
CA PRO A 500 13.91 18.26 -6.18
C PRO A 500 12.92 17.12 -6.49
N GLU A 501 11.69 17.19 -5.98
CA GLU A 501 10.64 16.18 -6.10
C GLU A 501 10.09 16.06 -7.54
N THR A 502 10.35 17.07 -8.39
CA THR A 502 10.03 17.04 -9.83
C THR A 502 11.15 16.43 -10.67
N ARG A 503 12.36 16.29 -10.13
CA ARG A 503 13.53 15.81 -10.88
C ARG A 503 13.57 14.28 -10.96
N LEU A 504 14.35 13.77 -11.91
CA LEU A 504 14.69 12.34 -11.95
C LEU A 504 15.59 11.98 -10.76
N SER A 505 15.32 10.84 -10.12
CA SER A 505 16.08 10.30 -8.97
C SER A 505 17.46 9.74 -9.35
N TRP A 506 18.37 9.61 -8.38
CA TRP A 506 19.64 8.89 -8.54
C TRP A 506 19.48 7.46 -9.08
N ILE A 507 18.35 6.79 -8.79
CA ILE A 507 18.01 5.46 -9.29
C ILE A 507 17.93 5.45 -10.83
N THR A 508 17.50 6.55 -11.45
CA THR A 508 17.46 6.66 -12.92
C THR A 508 18.86 6.62 -13.54
N ALA A 509 19.88 7.16 -12.87
CA ALA A 509 21.28 7.05 -13.29
C ALA A 509 21.85 5.63 -13.10
N MET A 510 21.22 4.79 -12.26
CA MET A 510 21.60 3.38 -12.09
C MET A 510 21.05 2.47 -13.20
N LEU A 511 20.09 2.91 -14.02
CA LEU A 511 19.44 2.08 -15.04
C LEU A 511 20.43 1.36 -15.99
N PRO A 512 21.49 1.98 -16.53
CA PRO A 512 22.48 1.26 -17.35
C PRO A 512 23.17 0.13 -16.57
N TYR A 513 23.50 0.39 -15.31
CA TYR A 513 24.21 -0.53 -14.42
C TYR A 513 23.33 -1.64 -13.85
N LEU A 514 22.01 -1.48 -13.93
CA LEU A 514 20.99 -2.48 -13.61
C LEU A 514 20.50 -3.25 -14.85
N GLY A 515 21.10 -3.04 -16.03
CA GLY A 515 20.75 -3.73 -17.28
C GLY A 515 19.67 -3.03 -18.14
N HIS A 516 19.13 -1.90 -17.68
CA HIS A 516 18.07 -1.12 -18.32
C HIS A 516 18.60 0.07 -19.12
N ALA A 517 19.77 -0.07 -19.77
CA ALA A 517 20.41 1.02 -20.54
C ALA A 517 19.47 1.66 -21.57
N ALA A 518 18.69 0.85 -22.31
CA ALA A 518 17.72 1.33 -23.28
C ALA A 518 16.54 2.12 -22.66
N TRP A 519 16.30 2.04 -21.34
CA TRP A 519 15.37 2.91 -20.63
C TRP A 519 16.04 4.23 -20.26
N SER A 520 17.31 4.19 -19.84
CA SER A 520 18.12 5.38 -19.58
C SER A 520 18.23 6.29 -20.81
N GLU A 521 18.45 5.71 -21.99
CA GLU A 521 18.50 6.42 -23.29
C GLU A 521 17.18 7.13 -23.66
N GLN A 522 16.04 6.71 -23.08
CA GLN A 522 14.73 7.30 -23.34
C GLN A 522 14.39 8.45 -22.38
N LEU A 523 15.01 8.49 -21.20
CA LEU A 523 14.84 9.57 -20.23
C LEU A 523 15.58 10.84 -20.66
N ASP A 524 15.09 11.99 -20.19
CA ASP A 524 15.75 13.28 -20.37
C ASP A 524 15.59 14.08 -19.08
N ALA A 525 16.72 14.35 -18.41
CA ALA A 525 16.76 15.08 -17.15
C ALA A 525 16.39 16.56 -17.30
N SER A 526 16.24 17.07 -18.52
CA SER A 526 15.69 18.41 -18.79
C SER A 526 14.19 18.55 -18.47
N TYR A 527 13.50 17.43 -18.22
CA TYR A 527 12.06 17.35 -17.98
C TYR A 527 11.75 16.71 -16.62
N SER A 528 10.57 17.01 -16.07
CA SER A 528 10.07 16.36 -14.86
C SER A 528 10.01 14.83 -15.01
N TRP A 529 10.20 14.07 -13.92
CA TRP A 529 10.20 12.60 -13.94
C TRP A 529 8.84 12.01 -14.37
N ASP A 530 7.74 12.69 -14.02
CA ASP A 530 6.37 12.29 -14.31
C ASP A 530 5.89 12.81 -15.68
N GLY A 531 6.59 13.80 -16.25
CA GLY A 531 6.17 14.56 -17.42
C GLY A 531 6.12 13.74 -18.70
N PRO A 532 5.40 14.20 -19.76
CA PRO A 532 5.10 13.39 -20.94
C PRO A 532 6.31 12.77 -21.67
N LYS A 533 7.49 13.39 -21.58
CA LYS A 533 8.76 12.88 -22.12
C LYS A 533 9.30 11.67 -21.34
N ASN A 534 9.20 11.68 -20.01
CA ASN A 534 9.77 10.65 -19.12
C ASN A 534 8.75 9.57 -18.72
N ARG A 535 7.45 9.90 -18.67
CA ARG A 535 6.35 8.98 -18.29
C ARG A 535 6.41 7.59 -18.97
N PRO A 536 6.71 7.43 -20.27
CA PRO A 536 6.78 6.12 -20.92
C PRO A 536 7.89 5.18 -20.37
N VAL A 537 8.81 5.70 -19.55
CA VAL A 537 9.77 4.92 -18.76
C VAL A 537 9.36 4.88 -17.29
N THR A 538 8.96 6.00 -16.69
CA THR A 538 8.75 6.10 -15.24
C THR A 538 7.47 5.42 -14.73
N THR A 539 6.54 5.02 -15.61
CA THR A 539 5.43 4.11 -15.27
C THR A 539 5.80 2.62 -15.33
N LYS A 540 7.00 2.26 -15.79
CA LYS A 540 7.46 0.86 -15.81
C LYS A 540 7.89 0.42 -14.42
N ARG A 541 7.53 -0.81 -14.02
CA ARG A 541 8.00 -1.42 -12.77
C ARG A 541 9.48 -1.79 -12.91
N LEU A 542 10.34 -1.15 -12.12
CA LEU A 542 11.73 -1.54 -11.91
C LEU A 542 11.74 -2.58 -10.77
N GLY A 543 12.21 -3.80 -11.03
CA GLY A 543 12.12 -4.91 -10.07
C GLY A 543 13.25 -4.90 -9.03
N GLU A 544 14.36 -4.27 -9.40
CA GLU A 544 15.63 -4.21 -8.69
C GLU A 544 15.58 -3.30 -7.45
N VAL A 545 14.54 -2.48 -7.34
CA VAL A 545 14.28 -1.54 -6.22
C VAL A 545 13.07 -1.93 -5.38
N LEU A 546 12.54 -3.15 -5.55
CA LEU A 546 11.40 -3.65 -4.81
C LEU A 546 11.80 -4.79 -3.87
N ASN A 547 11.91 -4.48 -2.58
CA ASN A 547 11.91 -5.49 -1.52
C ASN A 547 10.63 -6.37 -1.69
N PRO A 548 10.75 -7.70 -1.74
CA PRO A 548 9.62 -8.59 -2.02
C PRO A 548 8.57 -8.64 -0.91
N ALA A 549 8.98 -8.40 0.35
CA ALA A 549 8.16 -8.48 1.54
C ALA A 549 7.40 -7.18 1.87
N LEU A 550 7.66 -6.09 1.15
CA LEU A 550 7.01 -4.80 1.36
C LEU A 550 5.88 -4.49 0.36
N ARG A 551 4.95 -3.65 0.83
CA ARG A 551 3.73 -3.17 0.17
C ARG A 551 3.47 -1.72 0.59
N PRO A 552 2.75 -0.91 -0.21
CA PRO A 552 2.32 -1.16 -1.59
C PRO A 552 3.50 -1.18 -2.60
N ARG A 553 3.28 -1.63 -3.85
CA ARG A 553 4.29 -1.63 -4.92
C ARG A 553 4.09 -0.53 -5.98
N GLN A 554 3.03 0.27 -5.84
CA GLN A 554 2.68 1.44 -6.65
C GLN A 554 2.06 2.49 -5.71
N THR A 555 2.20 3.76 -6.07
CA THR A 555 1.44 4.87 -5.46
C THR A 555 -0.01 4.85 -5.94
N ASP A 556 -0.90 5.58 -5.26
CA ASP A 556 -2.32 5.73 -5.67
C ASP A 556 -2.46 6.38 -7.06
N ALA A 557 -1.46 7.15 -7.49
CA ALA A 557 -1.35 7.70 -8.85
C ALA A 557 -0.87 6.66 -9.90
N GLY A 558 -0.72 5.38 -9.53
CA GLY A 558 -0.35 4.26 -10.41
C GLY A 558 1.15 4.12 -10.70
N TYR A 559 2.00 5.02 -10.19
CA TYR A 559 3.44 4.99 -10.45
C TYR A 559 4.17 3.98 -9.55
N PRO A 560 5.04 3.09 -10.08
CA PRO A 560 5.78 2.11 -9.28
C PRO A 560 6.76 2.75 -8.28
N VAL A 561 6.78 2.23 -7.05
CA VAL A 561 7.57 2.80 -5.94
C VAL A 561 9.03 2.30 -5.91
N SER A 562 9.85 2.92 -5.06
CA SER A 562 11.07 2.30 -4.51
C SER A 562 10.82 1.82 -3.08
N HIS A 563 11.38 0.66 -2.73
CA HIS A 563 11.53 0.20 -1.33
C HIS A 563 12.93 0.50 -0.76
N TYR A 564 13.74 1.30 -1.46
CA TYR A 564 15.09 1.69 -1.04
C TYR A 564 15.34 3.18 -1.27
N ALA A 565 15.96 3.83 -0.28
CA ALA A 565 16.37 5.23 -0.35
C ALA A 565 17.89 5.36 -0.10
N GLY A 566 18.50 6.40 -0.68
CA GLY A 566 19.84 6.87 -0.29
C GLY A 566 19.78 7.62 1.04
N VAL A 567 20.73 7.39 1.93
CA VAL A 567 20.76 8.06 3.25
C VAL A 567 21.47 9.41 3.16
N ALA A 568 20.77 10.44 3.65
CA ALA A 568 21.17 11.84 3.55
C ALA A 568 21.88 12.40 4.79
N GLY A 569 21.89 11.66 5.90
CA GLY A 569 22.41 12.13 7.20
C GLY A 569 21.29 12.59 8.13
N ILE A 570 21.58 13.57 9.00
CA ILE A 570 20.76 13.89 10.19
C ILE A 570 20.12 15.29 10.10
N GLY A 571 18.79 15.34 10.29
CA GLY A 571 17.96 16.53 10.25
C GLY A 571 17.22 16.69 8.92
N ALA A 572 16.04 17.32 8.96
CA ALA A 572 15.17 17.48 7.78
C ALA A 572 15.82 18.25 6.61
N ASP A 573 16.88 19.04 6.89
CA ASP A 573 17.67 19.77 5.90
C ASP A 573 18.85 18.96 5.31
N ALA A 574 19.16 17.76 5.82
CA ALA A 574 20.41 17.06 5.52
C ALA A 574 20.65 16.80 4.02
N ALA A 575 19.61 16.47 3.25
CA ALA A 575 19.70 16.26 1.81
C ALA A 575 20.04 17.53 0.99
N MET A 576 19.94 18.72 1.61
CA MET A 576 20.31 20.01 1.03
C MET A 576 21.66 20.55 1.54
N LEU A 577 22.29 19.90 2.52
CA LEU A 577 23.56 20.35 3.10
C LEU A 577 24.72 20.24 2.11
N PRO A 578 25.77 21.08 2.26
CA PRO A 578 27.07 20.81 1.66
C PRO A 578 27.55 19.42 2.12
N ARG A 579 28.05 18.60 1.19
CA ARG A 579 28.55 17.23 1.48
C ARG A 579 29.59 17.15 2.61
N ASP A 580 30.27 18.26 2.90
CA ASP A 580 31.34 18.42 3.87
C ASP A 580 30.85 19.02 5.21
N ASP A 581 29.52 19.12 5.41
CA ASP A 581 28.89 19.33 6.71
C ASP A 581 28.93 18.03 7.54
N PRO A 582 29.23 18.06 8.86
CA PRO A 582 29.26 16.85 9.69
C PRO A 582 27.95 16.05 9.73
N ARG A 583 26.80 16.70 9.52
CA ARG A 583 25.49 16.04 9.50
C ARG A 583 25.14 15.39 8.16
N ALA A 584 25.95 15.59 7.11
CA ALA A 584 25.67 15.06 5.78
C ALA A 584 26.06 13.58 5.66
N GLY A 585 25.18 12.80 5.03
CA GLY A 585 25.40 11.39 4.67
C GLY A 585 26.10 11.22 3.32
N VAL A 586 25.84 10.08 2.66
CA VAL A 586 26.45 9.75 1.35
C VAL A 586 25.73 10.46 0.20
N PHE A 587 24.40 10.59 0.31
CA PHE A 587 23.55 11.20 -0.71
C PHE A 587 23.10 12.61 -0.32
N GLY A 588 23.23 13.57 -1.25
CA GLY A 588 22.56 14.86 -1.18
C GLY A 588 21.95 15.20 -2.55
N PHE A 589 20.96 16.09 -2.59
CA PHE A 589 20.26 16.43 -3.83
C PHE A 589 21.18 17.09 -4.87
N GLN A 590 22.15 17.90 -4.44
CA GLN A 590 23.07 18.62 -5.33
C GLN A 590 24.49 18.05 -5.38
N ALA A 591 24.86 17.24 -4.39
CA ALA A 591 26.21 16.72 -4.23
C ALA A 591 26.19 15.31 -3.62
N SER A 592 27.17 14.51 -3.99
CA SER A 592 27.42 13.15 -3.52
C SER A 592 28.89 13.02 -3.12
N ARG A 593 29.19 12.05 -2.24
CA ARG A 593 30.58 11.63 -1.98
C ARG A 593 31.00 10.53 -2.95
N ARG A 594 32.31 10.40 -3.20
CA ARG A 594 32.87 9.17 -3.78
C ARG A 594 32.95 8.10 -2.70
N LEU A 595 32.77 6.83 -3.07
CA LEU A 595 32.83 5.73 -2.09
C LEU A 595 34.21 5.65 -1.41
N GLY A 596 35.28 5.96 -2.16
CA GLY A 596 36.65 6.03 -1.65
C GLY A 596 37.03 7.32 -0.91
N GLU A 597 36.13 8.30 -0.75
CA GLU A 597 36.41 9.62 -0.13
C GLU A 597 35.40 9.94 1.00
N ILE A 598 35.10 8.94 1.83
CA ILE A 598 34.25 9.03 3.03
C ILE A 598 35.14 9.11 4.28
N PRO A 599 35.24 10.27 4.96
CA PRO A 599 36.07 10.46 6.15
C PRO A 599 35.88 9.44 7.28
N ASP A 600 34.63 9.10 7.62
CA ASP A 600 34.32 8.19 8.75
C ASP A 600 34.59 6.71 8.42
N GLY A 601 34.91 6.43 7.15
CA GLY A 601 35.21 5.11 6.60
C GLY A 601 34.00 4.45 5.95
N ALA A 602 34.16 3.97 4.71
CA ALA A 602 33.08 3.36 3.93
C ALA A 602 32.37 2.17 4.64
N SER A 603 33.10 1.43 5.49
CA SER A 603 32.57 0.33 6.31
C SER A 603 31.75 0.78 7.52
N ASN A 604 31.66 2.07 7.76
CA ASN A 604 31.03 2.69 8.93
C ASN A 604 29.91 3.66 8.54
N THR A 605 29.69 3.92 7.25
CA THR A 605 28.64 4.83 6.78
C THR A 605 27.62 4.06 5.93
N ILE A 606 26.34 4.29 6.20
CA ILE A 606 25.21 3.76 5.42
C ILE A 606 25.07 4.57 4.13
N ALA A 607 25.10 3.89 2.98
CA ALA A 607 24.79 4.52 1.70
C ALA A 607 23.29 4.42 1.36
N THR A 608 22.68 3.26 1.62
CA THR A 608 21.27 2.99 1.29
C THR A 608 20.56 2.28 2.43
N ALA A 609 19.26 2.53 2.58
CA ALA A 609 18.42 1.89 3.59
C ALA A 609 17.09 1.47 2.97
N GLY A 610 16.50 0.38 3.47
CA GLY A 610 15.12 0.01 3.13
C GLY A 610 14.12 1.07 3.62
N VAL A 611 13.06 1.32 2.86
CA VAL A 611 11.92 2.15 3.27
C VAL A 611 10.62 1.38 3.13
N ALA A 612 9.79 1.44 4.16
CA ALA A 612 8.53 0.71 4.30
C ALA A 612 7.28 1.61 4.37
N ALA A 613 7.44 2.89 4.73
CA ALA A 613 6.36 3.89 4.75
C ALA A 613 6.70 5.12 3.90
N GLU A 614 5.70 5.95 3.58
CA GLU A 614 5.82 7.13 2.71
C GLU A 614 6.39 6.82 1.31
N LEU A 615 6.04 5.66 0.75
CA LEU A 615 6.67 5.12 -0.45
C LEU A 615 6.41 5.99 -1.69
N GLY A 616 7.49 6.57 -2.24
CA GLY A 616 7.43 7.40 -3.43
C GLY A 616 7.84 6.66 -4.72
N PRO A 617 7.54 7.22 -5.91
CA PRO A 617 7.90 6.62 -7.20
C PRO A 617 9.41 6.45 -7.36
N TRP A 618 9.90 5.32 -7.90
CA TRP A 618 11.34 5.05 -8.00
C TRP A 618 12.10 6.08 -8.86
N ALA A 619 11.41 6.72 -9.81
CA ALA A 619 11.99 7.73 -10.68
C ALA A 619 11.95 9.14 -10.09
N ALA A 620 11.24 9.37 -8.98
CA ALA A 620 11.05 10.68 -8.38
C ALA A 620 12.21 11.05 -7.44
N GLY A 621 12.72 12.27 -7.61
CA GLY A 621 13.61 12.89 -6.64
C GLY A 621 12.95 13.21 -5.30
N GLY A 622 13.68 13.89 -4.42
CA GLY A 622 13.18 14.23 -3.09
C GLY A 622 13.13 13.02 -2.13
N THR A 623 12.25 13.11 -1.13
CA THR A 623 12.04 12.10 -0.06
C THR A 623 11.58 10.73 -0.56
N ALA A 624 11.12 10.66 -1.82
CA ALA A 624 10.78 9.40 -2.50
C ALA A 624 11.97 8.45 -2.65
N THR A 625 13.20 8.98 -2.78
CA THR A 625 14.40 8.18 -3.06
C THR A 625 15.66 8.60 -2.29
N VAL A 626 15.65 9.72 -1.56
CA VAL A 626 16.73 10.14 -0.64
C VAL A 626 16.10 10.66 0.65
N ARG A 627 16.48 10.11 1.82
CA ARG A 627 15.90 10.46 3.11
C ARG A 627 16.95 10.75 4.18
N ALA A 628 16.62 11.66 5.08
CA ALA A 628 17.37 11.95 6.30
C ALA A 628 16.76 11.23 7.50
N LEU A 629 17.55 11.06 8.56
CA LEU A 629 17.07 10.71 9.89
C LEU A 629 16.57 11.99 10.56
N THR A 630 15.30 12.03 10.97
CA THR A 630 14.68 13.24 11.56
C THR A 630 14.00 12.97 12.89
N GLN A 631 13.47 11.75 13.11
CA GLN A 631 12.76 11.42 14.34
C GLN A 631 12.98 9.97 14.81
N GLN A 632 13.41 9.83 16.06
CA GLN A 632 13.55 8.52 16.72
C GLN A 632 12.18 7.87 17.02
N PRO A 633 12.07 6.52 16.98
CA PRO A 633 13.10 5.55 16.62
C PRO A 633 13.32 5.48 15.10
N TYR A 634 14.57 5.52 14.64
CA TYR A 634 14.87 5.58 13.21
C TYR A 634 14.54 4.28 12.45
N ILE A 635 14.63 3.12 13.11
CA ILE A 635 14.40 1.81 12.49
C ILE A 635 12.96 1.37 12.73
N ASN A 636 12.19 1.17 11.65
CA ASN A 636 10.76 0.84 11.66
C ASN A 636 9.91 1.89 12.42
N GLY A 637 10.25 3.17 12.30
CA GLY A 637 9.56 4.30 12.94
C GLY A 637 9.20 5.43 11.97
N PRO A 638 9.03 6.68 12.45
CA PRO A 638 8.31 7.75 11.73
C PRO A 638 8.97 8.21 10.43
N ASP A 639 10.31 8.20 10.31
CA ASP A 639 11.03 8.51 9.04
C ASP A 639 10.75 7.47 7.91
N GLY A 640 10.01 6.39 8.23
CA GLY A 640 9.56 5.38 7.30
C GLY A 640 10.65 4.40 6.81
N PHE A 641 11.86 4.49 7.37
CA PHE A 641 12.92 3.49 7.19
C PHE A 641 12.50 2.14 7.80
N GLY A 642 12.75 1.06 7.06
CA GLY A 642 12.38 -0.30 7.43
C GLY A 642 12.41 -1.23 6.22
N SER A 643 12.66 -2.52 6.43
CA SER A 643 12.77 -3.49 5.33
C SER A 643 11.85 -4.73 5.48
N GLY A 644 10.77 -4.57 6.24
CA GLY A 644 9.76 -5.60 6.51
C GLY A 644 10.11 -6.57 7.65
N GLN A 645 11.27 -6.37 8.30
CA GLN A 645 11.78 -7.25 9.36
C GLN A 645 11.31 -6.81 10.75
N PRO A 646 10.53 -7.60 11.51
CA PRO A 646 9.98 -7.17 12.82
C PRO A 646 11.02 -6.91 13.93
N GLY A 647 12.27 -7.35 13.73
CA GLY A 647 13.39 -7.16 14.66
C GLY A 647 14.35 -6.02 14.29
N GLY A 648 14.18 -5.34 13.16
CA GLY A 648 15.18 -4.40 12.66
C GLY A 648 15.04 -4.10 11.17
N MET A 649 16.14 -3.83 10.48
CA MET A 649 16.15 -3.67 9.02
C MET A 649 17.52 -4.00 8.42
N TYR A 650 17.56 -4.29 7.12
CA TYR A 650 18.81 -4.27 6.38
C TYR A 650 19.15 -2.86 5.89
N VAL A 651 20.45 -2.59 5.82
CA VAL A 651 21.05 -1.39 5.22
C VAL A 651 22.22 -1.79 4.32
N GLY A 652 22.45 -1.02 3.26
CA GLY A 652 23.60 -1.13 2.38
C GLY A 652 24.66 -0.11 2.75
N MET A 653 25.80 -0.57 3.24
CA MET A 653 26.94 0.24 3.63
C MET A 653 27.67 0.81 2.41
N ALA A 654 28.50 1.84 2.62
CA ALA A 654 29.31 2.44 1.58
C ALA A 654 30.55 1.61 1.20
N ASP A 655 30.88 0.52 1.91
CA ASP A 655 31.88 -0.48 1.50
C ASP A 655 31.31 -1.59 0.59
N GLY A 656 29.99 -1.59 0.38
CA GLY A 656 29.28 -2.61 -0.39
C GLY A 656 28.89 -3.86 0.39
N SER A 657 29.16 -3.92 1.69
CA SER A 657 28.49 -4.87 2.58
C SER A 657 27.03 -4.44 2.81
N ALA A 658 26.13 -5.41 2.89
CA ALA A 658 24.82 -5.22 3.50
C ALA A 658 24.89 -5.69 4.95
N ARG A 659 24.13 -5.05 5.85
CA ARG A 659 24.13 -5.38 7.29
C ARG A 659 22.72 -5.29 7.85
N PHE A 660 22.41 -6.17 8.79
CA PHE A 660 21.19 -6.07 9.59
C PHE A 660 21.45 -5.20 10.82
N LEU A 661 20.65 -4.15 11.01
CA LEU A 661 20.61 -3.35 12.22
C LEU A 661 19.38 -3.76 13.03
N SER A 662 19.60 -4.16 14.30
CA SER A 662 18.49 -4.38 15.23
C SER A 662 17.73 -3.08 15.48
N LYS A 663 16.41 -3.14 15.63
CA LYS A 663 15.61 -2.00 16.08
C LYS A 663 15.97 -1.55 17.50
N ASP A 664 16.57 -2.45 18.29
CA ASP A 664 16.97 -2.23 19.69
C ASP A 664 18.42 -1.71 19.80
N ILE A 665 19.02 -1.27 18.67
CA ILE A 665 20.31 -0.58 18.64
C ILE A 665 20.19 0.80 19.30
N ALA A 666 21.27 1.27 19.93
CA ALA A 666 21.33 2.63 20.48
C ALA A 666 21.15 3.67 19.35
N PRO A 667 20.20 4.62 19.44
CA PRO A 667 19.92 5.59 18.37
C PRO A 667 21.14 6.39 17.94
N GLU A 668 22.00 6.74 18.89
CA GLU A 668 23.25 7.46 18.67
C GLU A 668 24.16 6.69 17.70
N VAL A 669 24.18 5.35 17.77
CA VAL A 669 24.96 4.52 16.83
C VAL A 669 24.39 4.60 15.42
N VAL A 670 23.06 4.68 15.26
CA VAL A 670 22.44 4.87 13.94
C VAL A 670 22.76 6.25 13.37
N GLU A 671 22.83 7.27 14.23
CA GLU A 671 23.23 8.63 13.86
C GLU A 671 24.66 8.68 13.31
N GLN A 672 25.67 8.12 14.01
CA GLN A 672 27.06 8.07 13.51
C GLN A 672 27.17 7.25 12.21
N LEU A 673 26.38 6.16 12.08
CA LEU A 673 26.32 5.35 10.86
C LEU A 673 25.62 6.07 9.69
N ALA A 674 24.79 7.09 9.93
CA ALA A 674 24.10 7.86 8.88
C ALA A 674 24.95 9.02 8.34
N THR A 675 25.92 9.51 9.11
CA THR A 675 26.86 10.57 8.69
C THR A 675 28.07 10.01 7.93
N ALA A 676 28.62 10.82 7.03
CA ALA A 676 29.81 10.48 6.26
C ALA A 676 31.07 11.27 6.67
N ALA A 677 30.90 12.35 7.43
CA ALA A 677 31.98 13.23 7.91
C ALA A 677 31.74 13.76 9.35
N GLY A 678 31.06 12.98 10.20
CA GLY A 678 30.82 13.32 11.61
C GLY A 678 32.11 13.39 12.44
N GLY A 679 33.16 12.65 12.03
CA GLY A 679 34.47 12.65 12.68
C GLY A 679 34.54 11.82 13.96
N GLU A 680 33.55 10.96 14.19
CA GLU A 680 33.39 10.21 15.43
C GLU A 680 34.15 8.88 15.43
N VAL A 681 34.86 8.58 16.51
CA VAL A 681 35.65 7.34 16.63
C VAL A 681 34.75 6.20 17.11
N LEU A 682 34.09 5.54 16.15
CA LEU A 682 33.28 4.33 16.34
C LEU A 682 34.05 3.20 17.03
N LYS A 683 33.98 3.18 18.37
CA LYS A 683 34.36 2.01 19.17
C LYS A 683 33.16 1.07 19.28
N LEU A 684 33.05 0.14 18.34
CA LEU A 684 32.06 -0.94 18.35
C LEU A 684 32.21 -1.81 19.61
N ALA A 685 31.51 -1.44 20.68
CA ALA A 685 31.48 -2.15 21.94
C ALA A 685 30.50 -3.34 21.89
N GLY A 686 30.79 -4.33 21.05
CA GLY A 686 29.85 -5.43 20.82
C GLY A 686 30.22 -6.47 19.76
N GLU A 687 31.44 -7.00 19.75
CA GLU A 687 31.66 -8.31 19.12
C GLU A 687 30.93 -9.39 19.95
N GLY A 688 29.65 -9.61 19.64
CA GLY A 688 28.96 -10.86 19.98
C GLY A 688 29.72 -12.05 19.38
N PRO A 689 29.64 -13.24 19.98
CA PRO A 689 30.53 -14.35 19.63
C PRO A 689 30.37 -14.75 18.16
N LYS A 690 31.50 -14.68 17.43
CA LYS A 690 31.63 -15.22 16.08
C LYS A 690 31.08 -16.65 16.05
N PRO A 691 30.14 -16.99 15.15
CA PRO A 691 29.59 -18.34 15.09
C PRO A 691 30.71 -19.36 14.83
N PRO A 692 30.65 -20.56 15.41
CA PRO A 692 31.68 -21.57 15.24
C PRO A 692 31.80 -21.92 13.74
N PRO A 693 33.03 -22.09 13.22
CA PRO A 693 33.23 -22.40 11.81
C PRO A 693 32.55 -23.73 11.48
N VAL A 694 31.75 -23.73 10.41
CA VAL A 694 31.18 -24.96 9.83
C VAL A 694 32.34 -25.87 9.42
N PRO A 695 32.36 -27.16 9.83
CA PRO A 695 33.44 -28.06 9.47
C PRO A 695 33.42 -28.34 7.95
N GLU A 696 34.56 -28.13 7.30
CA GLU A 696 34.77 -28.59 5.93
C GLU A 696 34.69 -30.13 5.86
N PRO A 697 34.16 -30.71 4.75
CA PRO A 697 34.13 -32.15 4.59
C PRO A 697 35.56 -32.73 4.50
N PRO A 698 35.81 -33.92 5.08
CA PRO A 698 37.17 -34.42 5.26
C PRO A 698 37.82 -34.82 3.93
N ASN A 699 39.06 -34.39 3.71
CA ASN A 699 39.95 -34.92 2.68
C ASN A 699 41.36 -35.16 3.24
N ALA A 700 42.10 -36.04 2.56
CA ALA A 700 43.15 -36.86 3.15
C ALA A 700 44.49 -36.16 3.51
N GLU A 701 45.09 -36.67 4.60
CA GLU A 701 46.53 -36.88 4.84
C GLU A 701 47.52 -35.71 5.10
N THR A 702 47.99 -35.68 6.36
CA THR A 702 49.27 -35.14 6.91
C THR A 702 50.54 -35.71 6.23
N PRO A 703 51.80 -35.18 6.42
CA PRO A 703 52.35 -34.63 7.70
C PRO A 703 53.40 -33.48 7.67
N GLY A 704 53.63 -32.84 8.83
CA GLY A 704 54.88 -32.10 9.15
C GLY A 704 54.79 -31.00 10.25
N GLY A 705 55.56 -31.13 11.35
CA GLY A 705 55.79 -30.08 12.38
C GLY A 705 57.28 -29.67 12.48
N PRO A 706 57.85 -29.24 13.64
CA PRO A 706 57.24 -29.01 14.98
C PRO A 706 57.82 -27.82 15.84
N GLU A 707 57.25 -27.63 17.06
CA GLU A 707 57.82 -27.28 18.41
C GLU A 707 58.82 -26.13 18.77
N GLY A 708 58.68 -25.57 20.01
CA GLY A 708 59.70 -24.85 20.84
C GLY A 708 59.50 -23.39 21.40
N LEU A 709 58.47 -23.07 22.23
CA LEU A 709 58.35 -21.86 23.10
C LEU A 709 59.25 -21.98 24.38
N PRO A 710 59.31 -21.05 25.38
CA PRO A 710 59.00 -19.60 25.51
C PRO A 710 60.16 -18.77 26.17
N LYS A 711 59.94 -17.50 26.63
CA LYS A 711 60.17 -17.04 28.06
C LYS A 711 60.18 -15.51 28.37
N VAL A 712 59.51 -15.15 29.49
CA VAL A 712 59.96 -14.28 30.64
C VAL A 712 59.86 -12.72 30.64
N ASP A 713 58.98 -12.24 31.55
CA ASP A 713 59.06 -11.15 32.57
C ASP A 713 59.20 -9.62 32.29
N LYS A 714 58.13 -8.89 32.71
CA LYS A 714 58.04 -7.95 33.89
C LYS A 714 58.12 -6.40 33.79
N ALA A 715 57.47 -5.83 34.83
CA ALA A 715 57.61 -4.54 35.51
C ALA A 715 57.10 -3.29 34.75
N GLU A 716 56.17 -2.47 35.26
CA GLU A 716 55.92 -1.87 36.61
C GLU A 716 56.78 -0.65 36.94
N THR A 717 56.11 0.52 37.07
CA THR A 717 56.39 1.72 37.90
C THR A 717 55.58 2.92 37.33
N GLU A 718 55.15 3.95 38.07
CA GLU A 718 54.69 4.05 39.47
C GLU A 718 54.02 5.44 39.72
N SER A 719 53.54 5.68 40.94
CA SER A 719 53.23 7.01 41.55
C SER A 719 51.99 7.81 41.08
N HIS A 720 51.56 8.86 41.79
CA HIS A 720 50.92 8.90 43.14
C HIS A 720 50.50 10.34 43.54
N GLY A 721 49.36 10.50 44.23
CA GLY A 721 48.99 11.66 45.07
C GLY A 721 48.45 12.94 44.37
N GLY A 722 47.60 13.77 44.98
CA GLY A 722 46.82 13.59 46.22
C GLY A 722 46.45 14.89 46.98
N GLN A 723 45.21 15.01 47.49
CA GLN A 723 44.73 15.93 48.57
C GLN A 723 44.73 17.46 48.26
N GLU A 724 43.95 18.40 48.87
CA GLU A 724 42.81 18.35 49.83
C GLU A 724 42.01 19.70 49.93
N ALA A 725 40.85 19.66 50.62
CA ALA A 725 40.20 20.74 51.42
C ALA A 725 39.47 21.97 50.77
N THR A 726 38.70 22.70 51.62
CA THR A 726 37.68 23.77 51.32
C THR A 726 37.55 24.78 52.51
N PRO A 727 36.48 25.62 52.66
CA PRO A 727 36.09 26.92 52.05
C PRO A 727 36.24 28.09 53.10
N PRO A 728 35.32 29.06 53.42
CA PRO A 728 34.18 29.77 52.75
C PRO A 728 34.18 31.35 52.94
N ILE A 729 33.02 32.03 52.75
CA ILE A 729 32.61 33.43 53.15
C ILE A 729 33.11 34.58 52.22
N ASP A 730 32.28 35.45 51.60
CA ASP A 730 31.32 36.44 52.16
C ASP A 730 30.27 36.99 51.13
N ASN A 731 29.33 37.88 51.54
CA ASN A 731 28.24 38.52 50.72
C ASN A 731 27.80 39.85 51.40
N PRO A 732 27.19 40.92 50.78
CA PRO A 732 25.92 40.87 50.02
C PRO A 732 25.65 41.99 48.95
N GLU A 733 24.40 42.04 48.42
CA GLU A 733 23.67 43.16 47.75
C GLU A 733 24.25 43.78 46.45
N ALA A 734 23.49 44.11 45.38
CA ALA A 734 22.11 43.85 44.92
C ALA A 734 22.02 44.33 43.41
N SER A 735 20.95 44.25 42.60
CA SER A 735 19.51 43.99 42.77
C SER A 735 18.85 43.43 41.49
N ALA A 736 17.75 42.67 41.65
CA ALA A 736 16.55 42.57 40.79
C ALA A 736 16.64 42.59 39.24
N VAL A 737 16.55 41.40 38.63
CA VAL A 737 15.36 40.99 37.83
C VAL A 737 14.96 39.60 38.32
N ALA A 738 13.66 39.25 38.31
CA ALA A 738 13.19 37.92 38.68
C ALA A 738 12.76 37.13 37.44
N GLU A 739 13.44 36.04 37.16
CA GLU A 739 13.00 35.04 36.19
C GLU A 739 11.76 34.31 36.73
N GLN A 740 10.77 34.06 35.87
CA GLN A 740 9.74 33.07 36.18
C GLN A 740 10.34 31.68 35.92
N PRO A 741 10.05 30.67 36.77
CA PRO A 741 10.55 29.33 36.51
C PRO A 741 9.92 28.78 35.24
N GLU A 742 10.73 28.23 34.34
CA GLU A 742 10.23 27.44 33.21
C GLU A 742 9.45 26.25 33.77
N GLY A 743 8.13 26.26 33.52
CA GLY A 743 7.30 25.09 33.75
C GLY A 743 7.75 23.95 32.84
N ALA A 744 7.56 22.71 33.29
CA ALA A 744 7.77 21.56 32.42
C ALA A 744 6.93 21.70 31.14
N PRO A 745 7.40 21.22 29.97
CA PRO A 745 6.59 21.21 28.77
C PRO A 745 5.30 20.45 29.05
N ASP A 746 4.16 21.12 28.86
CA ASP A 746 2.84 20.52 29.09
C ASP A 746 2.70 19.29 28.18
N ALA A 747 2.64 18.12 28.80
CA ALA A 747 2.49 16.87 28.10
C ALA A 747 1.07 16.80 27.51
N GLN A 748 0.94 17.26 26.26
CA GLN A 748 -0.25 17.11 25.41
C GLN A 748 -0.83 15.71 25.66
N PRO A 749 -2.06 15.59 26.22
CA PRO A 749 -2.61 14.29 26.57
C PRO A 749 -2.60 13.37 25.34
N PRO A 750 -2.18 12.09 25.48
CA PRO A 750 -2.10 11.18 24.33
C PRO A 750 -3.46 11.13 23.66
N ALA A 751 -3.49 11.48 22.37
CA ALA A 751 -4.73 11.57 21.61
C ALA A 751 -5.49 10.25 21.73
N ALA A 752 -6.76 10.33 22.16
CA ALA A 752 -7.60 9.14 22.22
C ALA A 752 -7.67 8.51 20.83
N PRO A 753 -7.57 7.17 20.70
CA PRO A 753 -7.55 6.52 19.40
C PRO A 753 -8.80 6.92 18.61
N ALA A 754 -8.59 7.44 17.41
CA ALA A 754 -9.67 7.97 16.58
C ALA A 754 -10.73 6.89 16.36
N ALA A 755 -11.97 7.20 16.73
CA ALA A 755 -13.10 6.30 16.53
C ALA A 755 -13.40 6.22 15.03
N ASP A 756 -13.54 4.99 14.51
CA ASP A 756 -13.86 4.76 13.11
C ASP A 756 -15.18 5.45 12.73
N ALA A 757 -15.09 6.42 11.82
CA ALA A 757 -16.24 7.19 11.36
C ALA A 757 -17.30 6.31 10.68
N ALA A 758 -16.92 5.18 10.05
CA ALA A 758 -17.87 4.24 9.47
C ALA A 758 -18.69 3.52 10.56
N VAL A 759 -18.08 3.16 11.70
CA VAL A 759 -18.78 2.57 12.86
C VAL A 759 -19.75 3.59 13.48
N GLN A 760 -19.34 4.85 13.59
CA GLN A 760 -20.21 5.93 14.10
C GLN A 760 -21.36 6.26 13.14
N LEU A 761 -21.11 6.28 11.83
CA LEU A 761 -22.16 6.45 10.82
C LEU A 761 -23.17 5.27 10.80
N ALA A 762 -22.73 4.06 11.14
CA ALA A 762 -23.60 2.88 11.24
C ALA A 762 -24.59 2.93 12.43
N ALA A 763 -24.42 3.87 13.38
CA ALA A 763 -25.29 3.98 14.55
C ALA A 763 -26.77 4.18 14.18
N VAL A 764 -27.67 3.46 14.85
CA VAL A 764 -29.12 3.54 14.62
C VAL A 764 -29.75 4.67 15.45
N ILE A 765 -30.63 5.44 14.83
CA ILE A 765 -31.39 6.54 15.46
C ILE A 765 -32.89 6.25 15.41
N SER A 766 -33.57 6.42 16.55
CA SER A 766 -35.02 6.18 16.66
C SER A 766 -35.82 7.09 15.72
N GLY A 767 -35.36 8.32 15.51
CA GLY A 767 -35.82 9.20 14.45
C GLY A 767 -35.17 10.57 14.49
N VAL A 768 -35.29 11.30 13.39
CA VAL A 768 -34.77 12.65 13.19
C VAL A 768 -35.78 13.49 12.40
N ALA A 769 -35.92 14.74 12.79
CA ALA A 769 -36.76 15.73 12.11
C ALA A 769 -35.99 17.05 12.02
N ILE A 770 -35.63 17.43 10.80
CA ILE A 770 -34.95 18.68 10.44
C ILE A 770 -35.88 19.40 9.46
N THR A 771 -36.11 20.70 9.64
CA THR A 771 -37.04 21.48 8.81
C THR A 771 -36.57 22.92 8.77
N ASP A 772 -36.21 23.38 7.58
CA ASP A 772 -35.76 24.76 7.31
C ASP A 772 -34.52 25.17 8.13
N VAL A 773 -33.59 24.23 8.30
CA VAL A 773 -32.32 24.41 9.02
C VAL A 773 -31.18 24.57 8.00
N PRO A 774 -30.21 25.49 8.20
CA PRO A 774 -29.03 25.59 7.34
C PRO A 774 -28.26 24.27 7.21
N LEU A 775 -27.70 24.02 6.03
CA LEU A 775 -26.92 22.81 5.72
C LEU A 775 -25.79 22.57 6.72
N LYS A 776 -25.07 23.62 7.14
CA LYS A 776 -23.98 23.53 8.13
C LYS A 776 -24.49 22.96 9.45
N ASP A 777 -25.42 23.66 10.07
CA ASP A 777 -26.00 23.34 11.38
C ASP A 777 -26.66 21.96 11.38
N ALA A 778 -27.33 21.60 10.27
CA ALA A 778 -27.96 20.30 10.09
C ALA A 778 -26.95 19.13 10.02
N VAL A 779 -25.81 19.33 9.36
CA VAL A 779 -24.69 18.36 9.37
C VAL A 779 -24.03 18.33 10.75
N GLU A 780 -23.91 19.47 11.42
CA GLU A 780 -23.32 19.56 12.75
C GLU A 780 -24.14 18.80 13.81
N VAL A 781 -25.48 18.80 13.72
CA VAL A 781 -26.35 17.94 14.54
C VAL A 781 -26.00 16.46 14.38
N PHE A 782 -25.70 15.99 13.16
CA PHE A 782 -25.27 14.61 12.94
C PHE A 782 -23.85 14.34 13.46
N SER A 783 -22.91 15.28 13.27
CA SER A 783 -21.55 15.22 13.81
C SER A 783 -21.56 15.10 15.35
N ARG A 784 -22.30 16.00 16.02
CA ARG A 784 -22.46 16.01 17.49
C ARG A 784 -23.19 14.76 18.03
N TYR A 785 -24.13 14.18 17.26
CA TYR A 785 -24.83 12.95 17.66
C TYR A 785 -23.99 11.68 17.44
N GLY A 786 -23.31 11.56 16.30
CA GLY A 786 -22.53 10.37 15.93
C GLY A 786 -21.15 10.32 16.57
N GLY A 787 -20.58 11.46 16.93
CA GLY A 787 -19.25 11.57 17.54
C GLY A 787 -18.09 11.66 16.55
N PHE A 788 -18.36 11.82 15.25
CA PHE A 788 -17.36 12.07 14.20
C PHE A 788 -17.17 13.56 13.96
N LYS A 789 -15.97 13.97 13.54
CA LYS A 789 -15.74 15.31 12.96
C LYS A 789 -16.13 15.33 11.49
N THR A 790 -16.53 16.50 10.99
CA THR A 790 -16.93 16.69 9.58
C THR A 790 -16.01 17.68 8.88
N THR A 791 -15.59 17.32 7.67
CA THR A 791 -14.81 18.18 6.75
C THR A 791 -15.69 18.46 5.54
N PHE A 792 -15.77 19.71 5.07
CA PHE A 792 -16.53 20.04 3.86
C PHE A 792 -15.58 20.26 2.69
N ASP A 793 -15.88 19.64 1.55
CA ASP A 793 -15.18 19.91 0.29
C ASP A 793 -15.75 21.20 -0.34
N LEU A 794 -15.14 22.32 0.02
CA LEU A 794 -15.60 23.64 -0.41
C LEU A 794 -15.38 23.89 -1.92
N ALA A 795 -14.49 23.12 -2.55
CA ALA A 795 -14.34 23.13 -4.00
C ALA A 795 -15.54 22.45 -4.68
N ALA A 796 -15.92 21.24 -4.25
CA ALA A 796 -17.09 20.54 -4.76
C ALA A 796 -18.41 21.29 -4.45
N MET A 797 -18.54 21.86 -3.25
CA MET A 797 -19.69 22.73 -2.92
C MET A 797 -19.77 23.94 -3.85
N SER A 798 -18.63 24.62 -4.10
CA SER A 798 -18.56 25.75 -5.04
C SER A 798 -18.89 25.35 -6.48
N GLU A 799 -18.48 24.16 -6.95
CA GLU A 799 -18.84 23.66 -8.30
C GLU A 799 -20.33 23.34 -8.44
N LEU A 800 -20.93 22.79 -7.39
CA LEU A 800 -22.35 22.44 -7.32
C LEU A 800 -23.25 23.66 -7.07
N GLY A 801 -22.68 24.78 -6.60
CA GLY A 801 -23.42 25.98 -6.20
C GLY A 801 -24.16 25.82 -4.87
N VAL A 802 -23.64 25.00 -3.96
CA VAL A 802 -24.21 24.75 -2.63
C VAL A 802 -23.52 25.67 -1.61
N ARG A 803 -24.31 26.43 -0.86
CA ARG A 803 -23.86 27.26 0.26
C ARG A 803 -24.21 26.63 1.61
N PHE A 804 -23.51 27.03 2.66
CA PHE A 804 -23.75 26.59 4.05
C PHE A 804 -25.12 27.01 4.60
N ASP A 805 -25.64 28.15 4.16
CA ASP A 805 -26.94 28.72 4.55
C ASP A 805 -28.15 28.04 3.90
N ARG A 806 -27.94 27.16 2.90
CA ARG A 806 -29.00 26.49 2.15
C ARG A 806 -29.89 25.70 3.11
N PRO A 807 -31.20 25.99 3.20
CA PRO A 807 -32.10 25.25 4.08
C PRO A 807 -32.27 23.81 3.59
N VAL A 808 -32.17 22.87 4.53
CA VAL A 808 -32.42 21.44 4.31
C VAL A 808 -33.57 20.96 5.19
N ALA A 809 -34.21 19.88 4.75
CA ALA A 809 -35.29 19.23 5.48
C ALA A 809 -35.15 17.70 5.39
N LEU A 810 -35.39 17.03 6.51
CA LEU A 810 -35.30 15.57 6.63
C LEU A 810 -36.33 15.09 7.67
N ARG A 811 -37.01 13.99 7.38
CA ARG A 811 -37.82 13.28 8.38
C ARG A 811 -37.69 11.77 8.20
N GLN A 812 -37.07 11.10 9.16
CA GLN A 812 -36.91 9.65 9.16
C GLN A 812 -37.08 9.06 10.57
N THR A 813 -37.39 7.77 10.65
CA THR A 813 -37.58 7.00 11.90
C THR A 813 -37.02 5.59 11.71
N GLY A 814 -36.29 5.06 12.69
CA GLY A 814 -35.68 3.72 12.61
C GLY A 814 -34.64 3.60 11.49
N THR A 815 -33.69 4.53 11.44
CA THR A 815 -32.69 4.68 10.36
C THR A 815 -31.28 4.72 10.93
N THR A 816 -30.22 4.66 10.10
CA THR A 816 -28.84 4.91 10.55
C THR A 816 -28.45 6.38 10.38
N VAL A 817 -27.44 6.84 11.11
CA VAL A 817 -26.85 8.17 10.90
C VAL A 817 -26.38 8.32 9.45
N ALA A 818 -25.73 7.31 8.87
CA ALA A 818 -25.30 7.30 7.47
C ALA A 818 -26.47 7.51 6.49
N THR A 819 -27.59 6.83 6.71
CA THR A 819 -28.77 6.89 5.82
C THR A 819 -29.51 8.22 5.97
N ALA A 820 -29.66 8.71 7.21
CA ALA A 820 -30.26 10.02 7.49
C ALA A 820 -29.44 11.16 6.85
N LEU A 821 -28.13 11.16 7.08
CA LEU A 821 -27.19 12.16 6.59
C LEU A 821 -27.11 12.14 5.06
N ASN A 822 -26.94 10.98 4.41
CA ASN A 822 -26.85 10.91 2.95
C ASN A 822 -28.16 11.24 2.23
N VAL A 823 -29.34 10.91 2.79
CA VAL A 823 -30.62 11.35 2.20
C VAL A 823 -30.80 12.87 2.30
N MET A 824 -30.33 13.50 3.38
CA MET A 824 -30.32 14.96 3.50
C MET A 824 -29.35 15.60 2.49
N LEU A 825 -28.11 15.15 2.45
CA LEU A 825 -27.06 15.66 1.56
C LEU A 825 -27.40 15.45 0.07
N GLY A 826 -28.07 14.35 -0.28
CA GLY A 826 -28.53 14.06 -1.63
C GLY A 826 -29.47 15.14 -2.20
N SER A 827 -30.23 15.84 -1.35
CA SER A 827 -31.07 17.00 -1.76
C SER A 827 -30.26 18.24 -2.19
N CYS A 828 -28.97 18.26 -1.88
CA CYS A 828 -27.98 19.24 -2.31
C CYS A 828 -27.02 18.67 -3.39
N GLY A 829 -27.15 17.40 -3.76
CA GLY A 829 -26.20 16.71 -4.64
C GLY A 829 -24.86 16.33 -3.99
N LEU A 830 -24.80 16.34 -2.66
CA LEU A 830 -23.64 15.96 -1.85
C LEU A 830 -23.81 14.54 -1.26
N ALA A 831 -22.73 13.96 -0.74
CA ALA A 831 -22.71 12.74 0.06
C ALA A 831 -21.71 12.87 1.22
N ALA A 832 -21.89 12.02 2.23
CA ALA A 832 -20.99 11.84 3.36
C ALA A 832 -20.13 10.59 3.14
N VAL A 833 -18.82 10.78 3.04
CA VAL A 833 -17.80 9.74 2.81
C VAL A 833 -16.94 9.62 4.08
N PRO A 834 -16.88 8.45 4.75
CA PRO A 834 -15.95 8.26 5.86
C PRO A 834 -14.49 8.21 5.35
N VAL A 835 -13.60 8.94 6.02
CA VAL A 835 -12.15 8.98 5.76
C VAL A 835 -11.46 9.07 7.12
N GLY A 836 -10.80 7.99 7.56
CA GLY A 836 -10.20 7.93 8.90
C GLY A 836 -11.23 8.13 10.03
N GLY A 837 -10.89 8.97 11.01
CA GLY A 837 -11.82 9.40 12.08
C GLY A 837 -12.83 10.48 11.66
N HIS A 838 -12.85 10.85 10.37
CA HIS A 838 -13.56 12.01 9.85
C HIS A 838 -14.61 11.63 8.79
N VAL A 839 -15.58 12.52 8.57
CA VAL A 839 -16.59 12.40 7.51
C VAL A 839 -16.44 13.57 6.54
N LEU A 840 -16.03 13.28 5.30
CA LEU A 840 -15.92 14.23 4.22
C LEU A 840 -17.28 14.44 3.53
N ILE A 841 -17.73 15.69 3.47
CA ILE A 841 -18.95 16.13 2.80
C ILE A 841 -18.57 16.64 1.42
N THR A 842 -18.78 15.85 0.36
CA THR A 842 -18.32 16.15 -1.02
C THR A 842 -19.33 15.70 -2.08
N SER A 843 -19.04 15.96 -3.36
CA SER A 843 -19.77 15.42 -4.51
C SER A 843 -19.60 13.89 -4.56
N PRO A 844 -20.68 13.08 -4.67
CA PRO A 844 -20.61 11.62 -4.66
C PRO A 844 -19.58 11.08 -5.66
N ALA A 845 -18.74 10.12 -5.25
CA ALA A 845 -17.69 9.56 -6.12
C ALA A 845 -18.26 8.98 -7.43
N SER A 846 -19.40 8.29 -7.34
CA SER A 846 -20.18 7.77 -8.48
C SER A 846 -20.72 8.83 -9.45
N ARG A 847 -20.62 10.11 -9.09
CA ARG A 847 -20.97 11.28 -9.91
C ARG A 847 -19.73 12.04 -10.37
N SER A 848 -18.78 12.26 -9.46
CA SER A 848 -17.50 12.92 -9.75
C SER A 848 -16.65 12.15 -10.79
N ALA A 849 -16.75 10.82 -10.83
CA ALA A 849 -16.07 9.96 -11.78
C ALA A 849 -16.80 9.75 -13.13
N VAL A 850 -17.99 10.34 -13.33
CA VAL A 850 -18.74 10.17 -14.60
C VAL A 850 -18.04 10.94 -15.71
N PHE A 851 -17.37 10.19 -16.60
CA PHE A 851 -16.78 10.71 -17.82
C PHE A 851 -17.81 10.72 -18.96
N GLY A 852 -17.94 11.84 -19.67
CA GLY A 852 -18.88 12.01 -20.78
C GLY A 852 -18.38 12.98 -21.84
N SER A 853 -19.03 13.01 -23.01
CA SER A 853 -18.77 14.03 -24.04
C SER A 853 -19.85 15.11 -24.02
N VAL A 854 -19.44 16.38 -23.93
CA VAL A 854 -20.31 17.56 -23.95
C VAL A 854 -19.89 18.49 -25.08
N ARG A 855 -20.87 18.98 -25.85
CA ARG A 855 -20.67 19.95 -26.93
C ARG A 855 -21.00 21.35 -26.46
N TYR A 856 -19.99 22.23 -26.41
CA TYR A 856 -20.13 23.62 -26.03
C TYR A 856 -20.24 24.51 -27.27
N THR A 857 -21.25 25.38 -27.31
CA THR A 857 -21.33 26.47 -28.29
C THR A 857 -20.47 27.64 -27.80
N VAL A 858 -19.41 27.94 -28.55
CA VAL A 858 -18.38 28.94 -28.21
C VAL A 858 -18.12 29.90 -29.37
N ASP A 859 -19.13 30.04 -30.24
CA ASP A 859 -19.21 30.96 -31.38
C ASP A 859 -19.03 32.44 -31.03
N ASP A 860 -19.28 32.81 -29.77
CA ASP A 860 -19.06 34.14 -29.20
C ASP A 860 -17.70 34.29 -28.47
N LEU A 861 -17.00 33.18 -28.22
CA LEU A 861 -15.72 33.13 -27.51
C LEU A 861 -14.53 32.81 -28.43
N ALA A 862 -14.77 32.57 -29.71
CA ALA A 862 -13.74 32.29 -30.72
C ALA A 862 -13.73 33.38 -31.80
N GLU A 863 -12.57 33.66 -32.40
CA GLU A 863 -12.51 34.52 -33.58
C GLU A 863 -13.20 33.85 -34.80
N PRO A 864 -13.75 34.64 -35.75
CA PRO A 864 -14.45 34.10 -36.92
C PRO A 864 -13.56 33.30 -37.88
N GLY A 865 -13.53 31.98 -37.68
CA GLY A 865 -12.77 31.02 -38.46
C GLY A 865 -12.22 29.93 -37.54
N GLY A 866 -12.38 28.65 -37.91
CA GLY A 866 -12.27 27.52 -36.97
C GLY A 866 -10.96 27.36 -36.17
N ALA A 867 -9.90 28.11 -36.50
CA ALA A 867 -8.71 28.23 -35.68
C ALA A 867 -9.03 28.76 -34.26
N GLY A 868 -9.86 29.81 -34.14
CA GLY A 868 -10.16 30.43 -32.84
C GLY A 868 -10.87 29.50 -31.85
N VAL A 869 -11.67 28.54 -32.34
CA VAL A 869 -12.31 27.51 -31.49
C VAL A 869 -11.27 26.49 -31.00
N SER A 870 -10.27 26.16 -31.83
CA SER A 870 -9.17 25.29 -31.43
C SER A 870 -8.23 25.98 -30.43
N GLU A 871 -7.98 27.28 -30.60
CA GLU A 871 -7.17 28.08 -29.67
C GLU A 871 -7.86 28.23 -28.31
N LEU A 872 -9.18 28.47 -28.28
CA LEU A 872 -9.97 28.44 -27.06
C LEU A 872 -9.94 27.06 -26.38
N GLY A 873 -9.97 25.97 -27.16
CA GLY A 873 -9.73 24.61 -26.66
C GLY A 873 -8.38 24.50 -25.97
N SER A 874 -7.30 24.92 -26.63
CA SER A 874 -5.94 24.95 -26.08
C SER A 874 -5.73 25.96 -24.94
N LEU A 875 -6.64 26.92 -24.73
CA LEU A 875 -6.68 27.78 -23.56
C LEU A 875 -7.34 27.07 -22.37
N ILE A 876 -8.47 26.39 -22.62
CA ILE A 876 -9.19 25.57 -21.63
C ILE A 876 -8.28 24.45 -21.10
N THR A 877 -7.57 23.72 -21.96
CA THR A 877 -6.70 22.61 -21.52
C THR A 877 -5.48 23.07 -20.71
N ARG A 878 -5.09 24.34 -20.77
CA ARG A 878 -3.99 24.90 -19.96
C ARG A 878 -4.47 25.45 -18.62
N LEU A 879 -5.70 25.94 -18.53
CA LEU A 879 -6.20 26.67 -17.34
C LEU A 879 -7.21 25.87 -16.50
N VAL A 880 -7.85 24.84 -17.08
CA VAL A 880 -8.89 24.06 -16.41
C VAL A 880 -8.43 22.61 -16.26
N ALA A 881 -8.03 22.22 -15.03
CA ALA A 881 -7.54 20.89 -14.70
C ALA A 881 -6.45 20.39 -15.68
N PRO A 882 -5.32 21.13 -15.84
CA PRO A 882 -4.34 20.89 -16.91
C PRO A 882 -3.78 19.45 -16.93
N GLU A 883 -3.60 18.85 -15.76
CA GLU A 883 -3.20 17.45 -15.56
C GLU A 883 -4.20 16.41 -16.13
N SER A 884 -5.49 16.74 -16.17
CA SER A 884 -6.56 15.81 -16.56
C SER A 884 -6.65 15.50 -18.07
N TRP A 885 -5.91 16.21 -18.92
CA TRP A 885 -5.99 16.09 -20.39
C TRP A 885 -4.95 15.15 -20.99
N GLN A 886 -5.24 14.55 -22.14
CA GLN A 886 -4.34 13.63 -22.84
C GLN A 886 -2.95 14.21 -23.14
N ALA A 887 -2.83 15.52 -23.37
CA ALA A 887 -1.54 16.19 -23.55
C ALA A 887 -0.67 16.17 -22.28
N ALA A 888 -1.29 16.16 -21.10
CA ALA A 888 -0.62 16.06 -19.80
C ALA A 888 -0.61 14.63 -19.23
N GLY A 889 -1.40 13.71 -19.79
CA GLY A 889 -1.46 12.28 -19.45
C GLY A 889 -2.82 11.76 -18.97
N GLY A 890 -3.77 12.63 -18.65
CA GLY A 890 -5.11 12.24 -18.21
C GLY A 890 -6.06 11.81 -19.36
N PRO A 891 -7.28 11.36 -19.04
CA PRO A 891 -8.24 10.85 -20.04
C PRO A 891 -8.89 11.95 -20.90
N GLY A 892 -8.80 13.22 -20.49
CA GLY A 892 -9.54 14.34 -21.07
C GLY A 892 -9.21 14.63 -22.53
N THR A 893 -10.25 14.81 -23.35
CA THR A 893 -10.17 15.07 -24.80
C THR A 893 -10.89 16.35 -25.18
N PHE A 894 -10.41 17.05 -26.22
CA PHE A 894 -11.20 18.07 -26.90
C PHE A 894 -11.07 17.95 -28.42
N ARG A 895 -12.09 18.46 -29.13
CA ARG A 895 -12.14 18.58 -30.58
C ARG A 895 -12.91 19.84 -30.97
N ALA A 896 -12.29 20.71 -31.74
CA ALA A 896 -13.00 21.79 -32.42
C ALA A 896 -13.70 21.25 -33.69
N ASP A 897 -14.97 21.61 -33.87
CA ASP A 897 -15.73 21.34 -35.10
C ASP A 897 -16.59 22.56 -35.46
N GLY A 898 -16.17 23.32 -36.47
CA GLY A 898 -16.81 24.56 -36.90
C GLY A 898 -16.83 25.63 -35.81
N SER A 899 -18.00 25.77 -35.15
CA SER A 899 -18.27 26.71 -34.05
C SER A 899 -18.54 26.01 -32.70
N VAL A 900 -18.35 24.70 -32.65
CA VAL A 900 -18.60 23.84 -31.49
C VAL A 900 -17.28 23.30 -30.97
N LEU A 901 -17.12 23.32 -29.65
CA LEU A 901 -16.04 22.66 -28.94
C LEU A 901 -16.60 21.42 -28.25
N GLU A 902 -16.32 20.24 -28.79
CA GLU A 902 -16.66 18.97 -28.16
C GLU A 902 -15.55 18.57 -27.19
N ILE A 903 -15.93 18.22 -25.96
CA ILE A 903 -15.01 17.90 -24.86
C ILE A 903 -15.45 16.61 -24.21
N GLY A 904 -14.54 15.64 -24.08
CA GLY A 904 -14.71 14.45 -23.24
C GLY A 904 -14.00 14.62 -21.91
N GLN A 905 -14.74 14.77 -20.81
CA GLN A 905 -14.22 15.04 -19.46
C GLN A 905 -15.13 14.47 -18.35
N THR A 906 -14.72 14.57 -17.07
CA THR A 906 -15.58 14.25 -15.92
C THR A 906 -16.63 15.33 -15.65
N GLU A 907 -17.74 15.01 -14.96
CA GLU A 907 -18.76 16.03 -14.60
C GLU A 907 -18.12 17.21 -13.85
N ALA A 908 -17.20 16.96 -12.92
CA ALA A 908 -16.50 18.01 -12.18
C ALA A 908 -15.75 18.98 -13.12
N VAL A 909 -14.89 18.45 -13.99
CA VAL A 909 -14.16 19.29 -14.95
C VAL A 909 -15.12 20.00 -15.92
N HIS A 910 -16.21 19.37 -16.35
CA HIS A 910 -17.26 20.02 -17.14
C HIS A 910 -17.93 21.20 -16.41
N ARG A 911 -18.12 21.13 -15.08
CA ARG A 911 -18.61 22.25 -14.25
C ARG A 911 -17.58 23.38 -14.19
N GLN A 912 -16.29 23.07 -14.11
CA GLN A 912 -15.20 24.07 -14.14
C GLN A 912 -15.07 24.76 -15.50
N ILE A 913 -15.15 24.00 -16.60
CA ILE A 913 -15.11 24.53 -17.98
C ILE A 913 -16.27 25.51 -18.19
N LEU A 914 -17.47 25.19 -17.71
CA LEU A 914 -18.61 26.10 -17.79
C LEU A 914 -18.30 27.42 -17.07
N VAL A 915 -17.81 27.38 -15.82
CA VAL A 915 -17.49 28.59 -15.05
C VAL A 915 -16.39 29.41 -15.74
N PHE A 916 -15.37 28.75 -16.30
CA PHE A 916 -14.32 29.41 -17.08
C PHE A 916 -14.88 30.15 -18.31
N CYS A 917 -15.70 29.48 -19.13
CA CYS A 917 -16.31 30.08 -20.32
C CYS A 917 -17.23 31.26 -19.97
N GLU A 918 -18.01 31.17 -18.90
CA GLU A 918 -18.89 32.27 -18.48
C GLU A 918 -18.09 33.45 -17.88
N ARG A 919 -17.01 33.21 -17.11
CA ARG A 919 -16.08 34.29 -16.69
C ARG A 919 -15.42 34.96 -17.90
N LEU A 920 -15.02 34.18 -18.91
CA LEU A 920 -14.46 34.72 -20.16
C LEU A 920 -15.49 35.56 -20.93
N ARG A 921 -16.78 35.17 -20.93
CA ARG A 921 -17.88 36.00 -21.47
C ARG A 921 -17.99 37.33 -20.72
N VAL A 922 -18.03 37.31 -19.38
CA VAL A 922 -18.08 38.54 -18.56
C VAL A 922 -16.87 39.45 -18.80
N ALA A 923 -15.66 38.88 -18.86
CA ALA A 923 -14.42 39.63 -19.14
C ALA A 923 -14.42 40.29 -20.53
N ARG A 924 -14.99 39.62 -21.54
CA ARG A 924 -15.19 40.14 -22.89
C ARG A 924 -16.47 40.96 -23.08
N ARG A 925 -17.19 41.27 -21.98
CA ARG A 925 -18.45 42.05 -21.94
C ARG A 925 -19.61 41.42 -22.76
N LEU A 926 -19.60 40.10 -22.90
CA LEU A 926 -20.62 39.30 -23.56
C LEU A 926 -21.70 38.83 -22.56
N PRO A 927 -22.95 38.60 -23.01
CA PRO A 927 -23.99 38.05 -22.16
C PRO A 927 -23.68 36.59 -21.76
N THR A 928 -23.92 36.26 -20.50
CA THR A 928 -23.82 34.89 -19.97
C THR A 928 -24.86 33.97 -20.63
N ARG A 929 -24.46 32.73 -20.96
CA ARG A 929 -25.34 31.69 -21.52
C ARG A 929 -25.84 30.70 -20.46
N SER A 930 -25.25 30.70 -19.26
CA SER A 930 -25.62 29.80 -18.17
C SER A 930 -26.78 30.31 -17.31
N SER A 931 -27.53 29.38 -16.71
CA SER A 931 -28.60 29.66 -15.73
C SER A 931 -28.11 29.69 -14.27
N ARG A 932 -26.80 29.63 -14.02
CA ARG A 932 -26.20 29.70 -12.68
C ARG A 932 -26.13 31.15 -12.13
N PRO A 933 -25.99 31.35 -10.81
CA PRO A 933 -25.88 32.68 -10.21
C PRO A 933 -24.67 33.46 -10.75
N ALA A 934 -24.89 34.74 -11.10
CA ALA A 934 -23.87 35.60 -11.70
C ALA A 934 -22.63 35.82 -10.79
N GLU A 935 -22.78 35.67 -9.48
CA GLU A 935 -21.70 35.75 -8.49
C GLU A 935 -20.59 34.69 -8.69
N GLN A 936 -20.91 33.56 -9.33
CA GLN A 936 -19.93 32.54 -9.72
C GLN A 936 -19.06 33.00 -10.89
N PHE A 937 -19.48 34.04 -11.62
CA PHE A 937 -18.82 34.59 -12.80
C PHE A 937 -18.15 35.94 -12.54
N ALA A 938 -18.07 36.37 -11.27
CA ALA A 938 -17.37 37.58 -10.87
C ALA A 938 -15.90 37.54 -11.30
N LEU A 939 -15.36 38.67 -11.77
CA LEU A 939 -13.94 38.80 -12.12
C LEU A 939 -13.10 39.27 -10.93
N THR A 940 -13.68 40.06 -10.03
CA THR A 940 -13.04 40.53 -8.79
C THR A 940 -12.51 39.35 -7.98
N PRO A 941 -11.19 39.30 -7.69
CA PRO A 941 -10.59 38.20 -6.96
C PRO A 941 -11.21 37.92 -5.59
N ARG A 942 -11.20 36.64 -5.18
CA ARG A 942 -11.77 36.15 -3.90
C ARG A 942 -11.35 37.01 -2.70
N LEU A 943 -10.06 37.30 -2.56
CA LEU A 943 -9.51 38.06 -1.43
C LEU A 943 -10.05 39.49 -1.36
N ILE A 944 -10.21 40.18 -2.51
CA ILE A 944 -10.78 41.53 -2.57
C ILE A 944 -12.28 41.49 -2.21
N ARG A 945 -13.01 40.46 -2.67
CA ARG A 945 -14.43 40.27 -2.29
C ARG A 945 -14.62 40.06 -0.79
N ALA A 946 -13.65 39.44 -0.10
CA ALA A 946 -13.68 39.22 1.34
C ALA A 946 -13.00 40.32 2.17
N ALA A 947 -12.39 41.34 1.56
CA ALA A 947 -11.79 42.44 2.32
C ALA A 947 -12.77 43.12 3.30
N PRO A 948 -14.08 43.33 2.99
CA PRO A 948 -15.06 43.84 3.96
C PRO A 948 -15.42 42.88 5.11
N LEU A 949 -15.08 41.58 4.99
CA LEU A 949 -15.18 40.60 6.07
C LEU A 949 -13.89 40.58 6.91
N LEU A 950 -12.73 40.48 6.24
CA LEU A 950 -11.42 40.45 6.90
C LEU A 950 -11.12 41.75 7.68
N ALA A 951 -11.75 42.86 7.30
CA ALA A 951 -11.68 44.15 8.00
C ALA A 951 -12.70 44.30 9.16
N ARG A 952 -13.59 43.33 9.43
CA ARG A 952 -14.54 43.43 10.57
C ARG A 952 -13.74 43.37 11.89
N PRO A 953 -13.95 44.32 12.82
CA PRO A 953 -13.23 44.31 14.09
C PRO A 953 -13.73 43.17 15.00
N VAL A 954 -12.79 42.47 15.62
CA VAL A 954 -13.04 41.43 16.62
C VAL A 954 -12.42 41.81 17.97
N SER A 955 -13.14 41.49 19.03
CA SER A 955 -12.65 41.57 20.40
C SER A 955 -12.99 40.28 21.13
N VAL A 956 -11.98 39.45 21.38
CA VAL A 956 -12.09 38.16 22.07
C VAL A 956 -10.95 38.02 23.07
N ASN A 957 -11.19 37.34 24.18
CA ASN A 957 -10.17 37.14 25.19
C ASN A 957 -10.27 35.74 25.81
N PHE A 958 -9.31 34.90 25.45
CA PHE A 958 -9.09 33.56 25.96
C PHE A 958 -7.71 33.54 26.63
N PHE A 959 -7.66 33.86 27.92
CA PHE A 959 -6.43 33.87 28.73
C PHE A 959 -5.87 32.46 29.00
N GLU A 960 -6.75 31.46 29.08
CA GLU A 960 -6.40 30.05 29.25
C GLU A 960 -6.45 29.34 27.88
N PRO A 961 -5.59 28.34 27.61
CA PRO A 961 -5.66 27.57 26.37
C PRO A 961 -7.01 26.86 26.21
N VAL A 962 -7.75 27.19 25.17
CA VAL A 962 -9.02 26.54 24.79
C VAL A 962 -8.94 25.97 23.37
N PRO A 963 -9.69 24.90 23.04
CA PRO A 963 -9.66 24.31 21.70
C PRO A 963 -9.93 25.35 20.61
N VAL A 964 -9.10 25.35 19.56
CA VAL A 964 -9.14 26.36 18.48
C VAL A 964 -10.50 26.43 17.81
N GLU A 965 -11.19 25.29 17.68
CA GLU A 965 -12.58 25.21 17.21
C GLU A 965 -13.51 26.20 17.93
N ARG A 966 -13.41 26.33 19.25
CA ARG A 966 -14.22 27.23 20.07
C ARG A 966 -13.87 28.71 19.86
N ILE A 967 -12.60 29.01 19.58
CA ILE A 967 -12.14 30.37 19.26
C ILE A 967 -12.68 30.75 17.87
N VAL A 968 -12.62 29.81 16.92
CA VAL A 968 -13.13 29.95 15.55
C VAL A 968 -14.64 30.10 15.52
N GLU A 969 -15.39 29.33 16.32
CA GLU A 969 -16.83 29.51 16.54
C GLU A 969 -17.17 30.92 17.01
N GLU A 970 -16.44 31.43 18.01
CA GLU A 970 -16.68 32.77 18.58
C GLU A 970 -16.30 33.90 17.59
N LEU A 971 -15.20 33.76 16.85
CA LEU A 971 -14.81 34.68 15.78
C LEU A 971 -15.84 34.69 14.64
N ALA A 972 -16.31 33.52 14.21
CA ALA A 972 -17.37 33.37 13.21
C ALA A 972 -18.68 34.03 13.67
N ARG A 973 -19.05 33.82 14.94
CA ARG A 973 -20.25 34.38 15.57
C ARG A 973 -20.19 35.91 15.72
N ILE A 974 -19.04 36.47 16.10
CA ILE A 974 -18.84 37.93 16.24
C ILE A 974 -18.85 38.62 14.87
N THR A 975 -18.29 37.97 13.85
CA THR A 975 -18.14 38.56 12.52
C THR A 975 -19.26 38.22 11.54
N GLU A 976 -20.28 37.47 11.97
CA GLU A 976 -21.38 36.97 11.12
C GLU A 976 -20.85 36.29 9.85
N SER A 977 -19.91 35.36 10.01
CA SER A 977 -19.17 34.72 8.92
C SER A 977 -19.16 33.19 9.00
N GLN A 978 -18.88 32.55 7.86
CA GLN A 978 -18.83 31.09 7.77
C GLN A 978 -17.38 30.61 7.76
N ILE A 979 -16.81 30.45 8.95
CA ILE A 979 -15.53 29.76 9.09
C ILE A 979 -15.76 28.25 9.15
N ALA A 980 -14.95 27.51 8.40
CA ALA A 980 -14.87 26.04 8.36
C ALA A 980 -13.42 25.58 8.58
N VAL A 981 -13.20 24.33 8.96
CA VAL A 981 -11.86 23.75 9.19
C VAL A 981 -11.69 22.49 8.33
N GLU A 982 -10.62 22.42 7.57
CA GLU A 982 -10.25 21.25 6.75
C GLU A 982 -9.58 20.18 7.64
N TRP A 983 -10.34 19.63 8.60
CA TRP A 983 -9.82 18.75 9.65
C TRP A 983 -8.99 17.56 9.14
N LEU A 984 -9.29 17.05 7.94
CA LEU A 984 -8.53 15.98 7.31
C LEU A 984 -7.08 16.41 7.00
N ALA A 985 -6.88 17.60 6.42
CA ALA A 985 -5.55 18.14 6.15
C ALA A 985 -4.77 18.50 7.43
N LEU A 986 -5.47 18.71 8.55
CA LEU A 986 -4.87 18.89 9.88
C LEU A 986 -4.45 17.53 10.49
N GLU A 987 -5.28 16.49 10.36
CA GLU A 987 -4.94 15.11 10.80
C GLU A 987 -3.74 14.55 10.01
N GLU A 988 -3.65 14.84 8.70
CA GLU A 988 -2.49 14.55 7.84
C GLU A 988 -1.17 15.17 8.34
N GLN A 989 -1.22 16.20 9.19
CA GLN A 989 -0.05 16.81 9.86
C GLN A 989 0.01 16.50 11.37
N GLY A 990 -0.74 15.50 11.85
CA GLY A 990 -0.81 15.13 13.27
C GLY A 990 -1.47 16.18 14.18
N LYS A 991 -2.09 17.23 13.62
CA LYS A 991 -2.71 18.33 14.37
C LYS A 991 -4.08 17.88 14.91
N SER A 992 -4.12 17.46 16.18
CA SER A 992 -5.33 16.99 16.84
C SER A 992 -6.46 18.04 16.87
N PRO A 993 -7.75 17.67 16.77
CA PRO A 993 -8.88 18.56 17.08
C PRO A 993 -8.88 19.12 18.52
N ALA A 994 -8.07 18.55 19.42
CA ALA A 994 -7.85 19.08 20.77
C ALA A 994 -6.76 20.16 20.87
N VAL A 995 -6.15 20.58 19.74
CA VAL A 995 -5.18 21.70 19.73
C VAL A 995 -5.83 22.94 20.34
N ALA A 996 -5.20 23.45 21.39
CA ALA A 996 -5.67 24.57 22.18
C ALA A 996 -4.79 25.81 21.95
N ALA A 997 -5.38 26.99 22.02
CA ALA A 997 -4.68 28.26 21.94
C ALA A 997 -5.24 29.25 22.99
N ALA A 998 -4.39 30.19 23.41
CA ALA A 998 -4.79 31.36 24.16
C ALA A 998 -4.60 32.59 23.27
N ILE A 999 -5.57 33.49 23.21
CA ILE A 999 -5.51 34.69 22.37
C ILE A 999 -6.29 35.85 23.00
N THR A 1000 -5.72 37.06 22.92
CA THR A 1000 -6.39 38.31 23.23
C THR A 1000 -6.39 39.19 21.99
N LEU A 1001 -7.56 39.55 21.49
CA LEU A 1001 -7.77 40.52 20.42
C LEU A 1001 -8.63 41.66 20.96
N GLN A 1002 -8.29 42.90 20.62
CA GLN A 1002 -9.04 44.09 20.99
C GLN A 1002 -9.14 45.01 19.78
N ASP A 1003 -10.34 45.19 19.25
CA ASP A 1003 -10.66 45.99 18.06
C ASP A 1003 -9.81 45.65 16.81
N ALA A 1004 -9.31 44.41 16.73
CA ALA A 1004 -8.40 43.96 15.68
C ALA A 1004 -9.18 43.49 14.44
N PRO A 1005 -8.71 43.72 13.19
CA PRO A 1005 -9.34 43.14 12.00
C PRO A 1005 -9.37 41.61 12.05
N LEU A 1006 -10.48 40.97 11.65
CA LEU A 1006 -10.60 39.50 11.58
C LEU A 1006 -9.43 38.83 10.83
N GLY A 1007 -8.99 39.40 9.71
CA GLY A 1007 -7.90 38.83 8.91
C GLY A 1007 -6.53 38.89 9.59
N GLU A 1008 -6.32 39.85 10.49
CA GLU A 1008 -5.14 39.94 11.37
C GLU A 1008 -5.29 38.97 12.55
N GLY A 1009 -6.46 38.98 13.21
CA GLY A 1009 -6.76 38.06 14.32
C GLY A 1009 -6.65 36.58 13.96
N LEU A 1010 -7.07 36.20 12.74
CA LEU A 1010 -6.86 34.85 12.20
C LEU A 1010 -5.38 34.55 11.95
N ALA A 1011 -4.60 35.52 11.45
CA ALA A 1011 -3.15 35.33 11.27
C ALA A 1011 -2.43 35.17 12.62
N THR A 1012 -2.80 35.96 13.63
CA THR A 1012 -2.29 35.85 15.01
C THR A 1012 -2.67 34.53 15.66
N LEU A 1013 -3.88 34.01 15.42
CA LEU A 1013 -4.34 32.73 15.97
C LEU A 1013 -3.65 31.53 15.30
N LEU A 1014 -3.53 31.54 13.98
CA LEU A 1014 -3.16 30.36 13.20
C LEU A 1014 -1.65 30.23 12.98
N GLY A 1015 -0.92 31.35 12.90
CA GLY A 1015 0.53 31.36 12.71
C GLY A 1015 1.31 30.52 13.73
N PRO A 1016 1.10 30.69 15.06
CA PRO A 1016 1.76 29.88 16.09
C PRO A 1016 1.41 28.39 16.08
N LEU A 1017 0.35 28.00 15.36
CA LEU A 1017 -0.12 26.62 15.23
C LEU A 1017 0.38 25.95 13.95
N GLU A 1018 1.10 26.69 13.10
CA GLU A 1018 1.49 26.33 11.73
C GLU A 1018 0.27 26.11 10.81
N LEU A 1019 -0.82 26.84 11.06
CA LEU A 1019 -2.04 26.81 10.26
C LEU A 1019 -2.17 28.07 9.39
N ALA A 1020 -2.98 27.99 8.35
CA ALA A 1020 -3.29 29.08 7.43
C ALA A 1020 -4.82 29.18 7.21
N TYR A 1021 -5.24 30.25 6.54
CA TYR A 1021 -6.63 30.37 6.08
C TYR A 1021 -6.70 30.68 4.57
N ARG A 1022 -7.80 30.23 3.95
CA ARG A 1022 -8.18 30.49 2.56
C ARG A 1022 -9.54 31.17 2.51
N VAL A 1023 -9.67 32.16 1.64
CA VAL A 1023 -10.95 32.80 1.32
C VAL A 1023 -11.66 31.98 0.25
N ILE A 1024 -12.91 31.59 0.48
CA ILE A 1024 -13.72 30.82 -0.48
C ILE A 1024 -14.66 31.74 -1.25
N ASP A 1025 -15.33 32.65 -0.54
CA ASP A 1025 -16.15 33.73 -1.09
C ASP A 1025 -16.13 34.95 -0.16
N ALA A 1026 -17.09 35.88 -0.28
CA ALA A 1026 -17.13 37.11 0.51
C ALA A 1026 -17.50 36.90 2.00
N GLU A 1027 -18.04 35.74 2.35
CA GLU A 1027 -18.60 35.42 3.67
C GLU A 1027 -17.96 34.17 4.29
N THR A 1028 -17.29 33.35 3.48
CA THR A 1028 -16.81 32.01 3.82
C THR A 1028 -15.28 31.93 3.84
N ILE A 1029 -14.73 31.46 4.96
CA ILE A 1029 -13.30 31.24 5.21
C ILE A 1029 -13.05 29.78 5.57
N GLU A 1030 -11.96 29.22 5.09
CA GLU A 1030 -11.51 27.85 5.37
C GLU A 1030 -10.17 27.91 6.12
N ILE A 1031 -10.05 27.19 7.24
CA ILE A 1031 -8.80 27.00 7.97
C ILE A 1031 -8.19 25.67 7.54
N THR A 1032 -6.94 25.70 7.09
CA THR A 1032 -6.22 24.56 6.50
C THR A 1032 -4.72 24.69 6.76
N THR A 1033 -3.90 23.78 6.24
CA THR A 1033 -2.44 23.81 6.43
C THR A 1033 -1.74 24.65 5.35
N PRO A 1034 -0.55 25.23 5.61
CA PRO A 1034 0.20 26.01 4.62
C PRO A 1034 0.52 25.23 3.34
N ALA A 1035 0.84 23.93 3.45
CA ALA A 1035 1.08 23.06 2.30
C ALA A 1035 -0.18 22.82 1.46
N ARG A 1036 -1.34 22.71 2.13
CA ARG A 1036 -2.65 22.54 1.50
C ARG A 1036 -3.09 23.83 0.78
N LEU A 1037 -2.93 25.00 1.41
CA LEU A 1037 -3.13 26.31 0.79
C LEU A 1037 -2.20 26.55 -0.41
N ALA A 1038 -0.95 26.06 -0.36
CA ALA A 1038 0.01 26.20 -1.45
C ALA A 1038 -0.31 25.34 -2.68
N SER A 1039 -0.89 24.15 -2.47
CA SER A 1039 -1.26 23.20 -3.53
C SER A 1039 -2.65 23.47 -4.15
N GLN A 1040 -3.55 24.12 -3.42
CA GLN A 1040 -4.88 24.50 -3.91
C GLN A 1040 -4.80 25.70 -4.89
N LEU A 1041 -4.75 25.41 -6.19
CA LEU A 1041 -4.71 26.42 -7.25
C LEU A 1041 -6.09 27.05 -7.50
N GLU A 1042 -6.12 28.37 -7.68
CA GLU A 1042 -7.31 29.14 -8.02
C GLU A 1042 -7.15 29.84 -9.37
N ARG A 1043 -8.22 29.98 -10.13
CA ARG A 1043 -8.24 30.75 -11.39
C ARG A 1043 -8.74 32.16 -11.11
N GLU A 1044 -7.99 33.19 -11.49
CA GLU A 1044 -8.43 34.59 -11.44
C GLU A 1044 -8.14 35.34 -12.75
N PHE A 1045 -8.86 36.45 -12.94
CA PHE A 1045 -8.84 37.29 -14.15
C PHE A 1045 -8.45 38.72 -13.76
N HIS A 1046 -7.19 39.10 -13.99
CA HIS A 1046 -6.66 40.43 -13.66
C HIS A 1046 -6.79 41.37 -14.88
N PRO A 1047 -7.63 42.42 -14.85
CA PRO A 1047 -7.83 43.31 -16.00
C PRO A 1047 -6.68 44.29 -16.15
N ILE A 1048 -5.82 44.10 -17.17
CA ILE A 1048 -4.65 44.96 -17.41
C ILE A 1048 -4.90 46.06 -18.45
N GLY A 1049 -6.17 46.33 -18.78
CA GLY A 1049 -6.56 47.28 -19.82
C GLY A 1049 -5.89 48.65 -19.67
N GLU A 1050 -5.99 49.28 -18.50
CA GLU A 1050 -5.41 50.60 -18.24
C GLU A 1050 -3.88 50.59 -18.26
N LEU A 1051 -3.23 49.49 -17.83
CA LEU A 1051 -1.77 49.36 -17.87
C LEU A 1051 -1.25 49.30 -19.32
N LEU A 1052 -1.98 48.62 -20.21
CA LEU A 1052 -1.70 48.57 -21.65
C LEU A 1052 -1.88 49.96 -22.31
N GLU A 1053 -2.89 50.72 -21.90
CA GLU A 1053 -3.09 52.10 -22.38
C GLU A 1053 -2.02 53.08 -21.86
N ASN A 1054 -1.46 52.82 -20.68
CA ASN A 1054 -0.29 53.51 -20.14
C ASN A 1054 1.05 53.04 -20.78
N GLY A 1055 1.00 52.29 -21.88
CA GLY A 1055 2.17 51.92 -22.69
C GLY A 1055 2.98 50.72 -22.20
N GLN A 1056 2.49 49.98 -21.21
CA GLN A 1056 3.06 48.69 -20.83
C GLN A 1056 2.63 47.61 -21.81
N THR A 1057 3.37 46.50 -21.90
CA THR A 1057 2.99 45.35 -22.74
C THR A 1057 2.65 44.14 -21.86
N ALA A 1058 1.70 43.31 -22.30
CA ALA A 1058 1.32 42.11 -21.56
C ALA A 1058 2.52 41.16 -21.34
N ALA A 1059 3.43 41.05 -22.32
CA ALA A 1059 4.65 40.27 -22.19
C ALA A 1059 5.59 40.80 -21.09
N ALA A 1060 5.80 42.12 -21.01
CA ALA A 1060 6.61 42.73 -19.96
C ALA A 1060 5.94 42.61 -18.57
N LEU A 1061 4.61 42.69 -18.50
CA LEU A 1061 3.85 42.45 -17.27
C LEU A 1061 3.97 41.00 -16.79
N ILE A 1062 3.83 40.01 -17.69
CA ILE A 1062 4.01 38.59 -17.37
C ILE A 1062 5.45 38.31 -16.91
N GLN A 1063 6.45 38.89 -17.58
CA GLN A 1063 7.85 38.77 -17.17
C GLN A 1063 8.06 39.36 -15.77
N ARG A 1064 7.60 40.59 -15.52
CA ARG A 1064 7.69 41.26 -14.22
C ARG A 1064 7.00 40.47 -13.09
N ILE A 1065 5.81 39.91 -13.36
CA ILE A 1065 5.09 39.02 -12.43
C ILE A 1065 5.94 37.80 -12.06
N ARG A 1066 6.59 37.17 -13.05
CA ARG A 1066 7.43 35.98 -12.83
C ARG A 1066 8.70 36.32 -12.04
N GLU A 1067 9.33 37.47 -12.34
CA GLU A 1067 10.56 37.94 -11.71
C GLU A 1067 10.35 38.43 -10.26
N GLU A 1068 9.30 39.22 -10.00
CA GLU A 1068 9.07 39.82 -8.66
C GLU A 1068 8.39 38.89 -7.65
N ILE A 1069 7.62 37.89 -8.10
CA ILE A 1069 6.78 37.07 -7.20
C ILE A 1069 7.39 35.70 -6.89
N GLY A 1070 8.42 35.26 -7.63
CA GLY A 1070 9.23 34.07 -7.29
C GLY A 1070 8.49 32.72 -7.27
N ALA A 1071 7.27 32.67 -7.83
CA ALA A 1071 6.39 31.51 -7.80
C ALA A 1071 6.75 30.43 -8.86
N ALA A 1072 6.20 29.23 -8.68
CA ALA A 1072 6.51 28.05 -9.51
C ALA A 1072 5.59 27.96 -10.74
N TRP A 1073 6.06 28.49 -11.87
CA TRP A 1073 5.32 28.53 -13.15
C TRP A 1073 5.58 27.31 -14.05
N ALA A 1074 4.64 27.00 -14.95
CA ALA A 1074 4.69 25.89 -15.88
C ALA A 1074 5.92 25.86 -16.79
N ASP A 1075 6.36 27.03 -17.28
CA ASP A 1075 7.57 27.16 -18.10
C ASP A 1075 8.86 26.84 -17.32
N SER A 1076 8.76 26.75 -15.98
CA SER A 1076 9.83 26.37 -15.04
C SER A 1076 9.53 25.06 -14.28
N GLY A 1077 8.53 24.28 -14.73
CA GLY A 1077 8.16 22.98 -14.15
C GLY A 1077 7.16 23.02 -12.98
N GLY A 1078 6.71 24.19 -12.56
CA GLY A 1078 5.70 24.34 -11.50
C GLY A 1078 4.25 24.30 -12.02
N PRO A 1079 3.25 24.22 -11.12
CA PRO A 1079 1.84 24.10 -11.51
C PRO A 1079 1.20 25.42 -11.98
N GLY A 1080 1.84 26.56 -11.75
CA GLY A 1080 1.28 27.89 -12.03
C GLY A 1080 1.18 28.22 -13.51
N GLN A 1081 0.02 28.67 -13.98
CA GLN A 1081 -0.19 29.12 -15.36
C GLN A 1081 -0.55 30.60 -15.40
N ILE A 1082 -0.04 31.31 -16.41
CA ILE A 1082 -0.40 32.70 -16.70
C ILE A 1082 -0.50 32.90 -18.21
N VAL A 1083 -1.67 33.36 -18.68
CA VAL A 1083 -1.95 33.59 -20.10
C VAL A 1083 -2.65 34.93 -20.27
N PHE A 1084 -2.20 35.73 -21.23
CA PHE A 1084 -2.88 36.96 -21.65
C PHE A 1084 -3.96 36.64 -22.69
N ASP A 1085 -5.17 37.16 -22.48
CA ASP A 1085 -6.30 37.06 -23.41
C ASP A 1085 -6.57 38.45 -24.03
N GLU A 1086 -6.07 38.69 -25.25
CA GLU A 1086 -6.20 39.98 -25.95
C GLU A 1086 -7.67 40.47 -26.02
N PRO A 1087 -8.70 39.65 -26.35
CA PRO A 1087 -10.07 40.16 -26.49
C PRO A 1087 -10.73 40.60 -25.17
N SER A 1088 -10.29 40.10 -24.01
CA SER A 1088 -10.71 40.62 -22.69
C SER A 1088 -9.74 41.64 -22.10
N ARG A 1089 -8.52 41.74 -22.64
CA ARG A 1089 -7.39 42.50 -22.08
C ARG A 1089 -7.08 42.13 -20.62
N CYS A 1090 -7.28 40.86 -20.28
CA CYS A 1090 -7.01 40.30 -18.95
C CYS A 1090 -5.80 39.36 -18.96
N LEU A 1091 -5.06 39.32 -17.85
CA LEU A 1091 -4.20 38.19 -17.51
C LEU A 1091 -5.05 37.16 -16.77
N ILE A 1092 -5.16 35.96 -17.33
CA ILE A 1092 -5.83 34.82 -16.69
C ILE A 1092 -4.75 33.97 -16.01
N VAL A 1093 -4.86 33.83 -14.69
CA VAL A 1093 -3.83 33.19 -13.85
C VAL A 1093 -4.43 32.00 -13.12
N LEU A 1094 -3.79 30.85 -13.20
CA LEU A 1094 -4.02 29.69 -12.33
C LEU A 1094 -2.87 29.60 -11.32
N HIS A 1095 -3.12 29.98 -10.07
CA HIS A 1095 -2.14 29.83 -8.98
C HIS A 1095 -2.84 29.82 -7.61
N SER A 1096 -2.15 29.33 -6.58
CA SER A 1096 -2.55 29.46 -5.17
C SER A 1096 -2.87 30.91 -4.76
N GLN A 1097 -3.81 31.07 -3.84
CA GLN A 1097 -4.40 32.36 -3.46
C GLN A 1097 -3.38 33.38 -2.94
N SER A 1098 -2.31 32.93 -2.27
CA SER A 1098 -1.21 33.79 -1.80
C SER A 1098 -0.44 34.47 -2.94
N VAL A 1099 -0.30 33.78 -4.08
CA VAL A 1099 0.33 34.33 -5.30
C VAL A 1099 -0.64 35.24 -6.06
N GLN A 1100 -1.92 34.90 -6.14
CA GLN A 1100 -2.95 35.80 -6.70
C GLN A 1100 -2.99 37.14 -5.94
N ALA A 1101 -2.86 37.10 -4.60
CA ALA A 1101 -2.77 38.29 -3.76
C ALA A 1101 -1.49 39.11 -3.99
N ALA A 1102 -0.37 38.47 -4.35
CA ALA A 1102 0.86 39.17 -4.74
C ALA A 1102 0.73 39.82 -6.13
N ILE A 1103 0.06 39.16 -7.07
CA ILE A 1103 -0.20 39.68 -8.43
C ILE A 1103 -1.08 40.92 -8.37
N GLY A 1104 -2.20 40.89 -7.62
CA GLY A 1104 -3.07 42.05 -7.45
C GLY A 1104 -2.30 43.28 -6.92
N ARG A 1105 -1.51 43.09 -5.86
CA ARG A 1105 -0.64 44.16 -5.32
C ARG A 1105 0.39 44.70 -6.32
N LEU A 1106 0.96 43.84 -7.18
CA LEU A 1106 1.93 44.22 -8.21
C LEU A 1106 1.29 45.03 -9.36
N LEU A 1107 0.04 44.69 -9.70
CA LEU A 1107 -0.76 45.35 -10.74
C LEU A 1107 -1.48 46.62 -10.26
N GLY A 1108 -1.59 46.82 -8.93
CA GLY A 1108 -2.25 47.99 -8.33
C GLY A 1108 -3.73 47.74 -7.97
N GLU A 1109 -4.18 46.50 -7.95
CA GLU A 1109 -5.50 46.10 -7.46
C GLU A 1109 -5.53 46.20 -5.92
N GLN A 1110 -6.39 47.10 -5.39
CA GLN A 1110 -6.65 47.29 -3.95
C GLN A 1110 -8.14 47.09 -3.66
#